data_AF-A0AAW0XVH1-F1
#
_entry.id   AF-A0AAW0XVH1-F1
#
_cell.length_a   1.000
_cell.length_b   1.000
_cell.length_c   1.000
_cell.angle_alpha   90.00
_cell.angle_beta   90.00
_cell.angle_gamma   90.00
#
_symmetry.space_group_name_H-M   'P 1'
#
loop_
_entity.id
_entity.type
_entity.pdbx_description
1 polymer ?
#
loop_
_entity_poly.entity_id
_entity_poly.type
_entity_poly.pdbx_seq_one_letter_code
_entity_poly.pdbx_strand_id
1 'polypeptide(L)'
;QNPEVEKLFHYCLIGNGTILPLGDRTINDDEPCDWGKRPLPVLLFACIHDFCDEQRSLYLNALTRHSKIVLEILGLPPDTYFKAIRKPISPSKVLKQSGYKLNLTQAKNPVRFCVHSAAEAEKCEDLRLAAQGYGADAGLGVGCSLTTNASQCYPDIYFGNADVVALDGADVFQVTKDYGFERVLSEVYNVGGAIPTSSYYAVAVVKVDSNITSFSHLEGLKSCHTGIDKTAGWKLPLATLLERRLIDPSHCNYVTAAAEFFTGGSCAPGAKLPTYNTQSNYIDRLCSLCVGEGENHCARSSAEPFYSYTGAFRCLVHGGGDVTFIKHTTVPDNTDGSNTEDWAISLRSENFRLMCPSGGTAAVTEFRTCNLALVPAHEVVVSGRLTEARLSEVRQVLLGVAQVFSPSAPGSKTFKLFGKYQGKSDLLVKNSAVGLRALSEDTPEEIRRKKDYFKKLSELHNCDVRVCALEEQMADCKAMAATMTEEGQQFVCVSARDRLDCVRRVMRGQVDMTPLPGSYLKFNPNLRIIAQARDPIYAADDYRYKAVMVVRRGTVTRTLDLRGKKSCHTAYGRTTGWKIPLAMLKRDGVISPPCNPNQSSLEHEIVAVTTTFNRACVPGTWATITSVDSALKQRYAAMCSMCKSGTCDVNDDYIGYEGALRCLTEKGGDVAFSKLTVVQKFFSNARAVLVNTYGLMCPDGRIVDITSPNASDCFWAARPWDIYVTHGGASEAKVQKLQWALSQSKRKGEADLATRNWYFTTLGIDESFIDIVPTLDNMQTGYYYANSRMNIVEAEEICTDEKGVGFCVTSDDEYKKCDDLSKMLKLRGVSPELHCVRGSDIYNCVNKITLDLADVVSLTDVQLFTAKQQYNIGAILTESSGNDESYLYYLVAVIKKNSGINTASDLAGKTSCHAGHNSSTGGVIDSSLSNCLSNTSDFFKTYTEAFNCLEGADKDVAFVKLPTDSQSDIISDRGTSYLRAENFQLLCAHGVFPLTSYNVKECNLGRVPANVIVTRQSESSVRKEDMRHLLLMAAENFGKPESFFRLFYNYFSKTDLLFSDNTKKLIPVSDEDHQSFLTEMWYLACNLYDHHLKTANT
;
A
#
# COMPACT_ATOMS: atom_id res chain seq x y z
N GLN A 1 21.71 20.41 45.82
CA GLN A 1 22.89 19.65 46.32
C GLN A 1 22.45 18.50 47.21
N ASN A 2 21.30 17.89 46.94
CA ASN A 2 20.85 16.69 47.66
C ASN A 2 21.24 15.47 46.80
N PRO A 3 21.99 14.49 47.32
CA PRO A 3 22.41 13.30 46.57
C PRO A 3 21.24 12.43 46.08
N GLU A 4 20.13 12.39 46.82
CA GLU A 4 18.90 11.65 46.44
C GLU A 4 18.13 12.38 45.33
N VAL A 5 18.19 13.72 45.30
CA VAL A 5 17.78 14.52 44.15
C VAL A 5 18.68 14.15 42.96
N GLU A 6 20.01 14.16 43.11
CA GLU A 6 20.92 13.76 42.02
C GLU A 6 20.58 12.37 41.46
N LYS A 7 20.30 11.35 42.28
CA LYS A 7 19.92 10.00 41.82
C LYS A 7 18.65 9.95 40.95
N LEU A 8 17.69 10.86 41.14
CA LEU A 8 16.49 10.96 40.30
C LEU A 8 16.75 11.57 38.91
N PHE A 9 17.95 12.13 38.69
CA PHE A 9 18.26 12.99 37.54
C PHE A 9 19.49 12.53 36.72
N HIS A 10 20.01 11.32 36.96
CA HIS A 10 21.05 10.68 36.15
C HIS A 10 20.45 9.59 35.25
N TYR A 11 20.96 9.45 34.03
CA TYR A 11 20.70 8.29 33.17
C TYR A 11 22.05 7.83 32.58
N CYS A 12 22.22 6.51 32.36
CA CYS A 12 23.39 5.96 31.68
C CYS A 12 23.02 5.65 30.22
N LEU A 13 23.81 6.20 29.30
CA LEU A 13 23.90 5.79 27.90
C LEU A 13 25.05 4.80 27.78
N ILE A 14 24.73 3.55 27.44
CA ILE A 14 25.74 2.54 27.09
C ILE A 14 26.06 2.69 25.61
N GLY A 15 27.29 2.39 25.17
CA GLY A 15 27.81 2.64 23.82
C GLY A 15 27.04 2.05 22.63
N ASN A 16 25.97 1.28 22.88
CA ASN A 16 25.04 0.76 21.86
C ASN A 16 23.73 1.57 21.72
N GLY A 17 23.57 2.69 22.43
CA GLY A 17 22.37 3.55 22.37
C GLY A 17 21.21 3.13 23.29
N THR A 18 21.39 2.11 24.14
CA THR A 18 20.37 1.67 25.10
C THR A 18 20.37 2.58 26.34
N ILE A 19 19.21 3.05 26.77
CA ILE A 19 19.02 3.84 28.00
C ILE A 19 18.57 2.89 29.11
N LEU A 20 19.36 2.74 30.18
CA LEU A 20 18.95 1.98 31.37
C LEU A 20 17.94 2.79 32.21
N PRO A 21 16.94 2.14 32.85
CA PRO A 21 15.96 2.81 33.69
C PRO A 21 16.59 3.41 34.96
N LEU A 22 16.00 4.52 35.41
CA LEU A 22 16.30 5.17 36.69
C LEU A 22 16.08 4.19 37.84
N GLY A 23 17.14 3.87 38.60
CA GLY A 23 16.97 3.32 39.95
C GLY A 23 18.00 2.32 40.46
N ASP A 24 18.67 1.53 39.61
CA ASP A 24 19.59 0.50 40.10
C ASP A 24 21.06 0.79 39.78
N ARG A 25 21.87 0.85 40.85
CA ARG A 25 23.32 0.67 40.76
C ARG A 25 23.58 -0.79 40.39
N THR A 26 23.61 -1.14 39.11
CA THR A 26 24.26 -2.40 38.74
C THR A 26 25.76 -2.24 38.88
N ILE A 27 26.28 -3.06 39.78
CA ILE A 27 27.68 -3.26 40.13
C ILE A 27 28.38 -3.86 38.90
N ASN A 28 29.22 -3.08 38.22
CA ASN A 28 30.47 -3.49 37.56
C ASN A 28 31.09 -2.27 36.87
N ASP A 29 32.23 -1.82 37.38
CA ASP A 29 32.92 -0.55 37.06
C ASP A 29 33.66 -0.54 35.69
N ASP A 30 33.35 -1.42 34.75
CA ASP A 30 34.21 -1.64 33.56
C ASP A 30 33.64 -1.18 32.19
N GLU A 31 32.50 -0.47 32.14
CA GLU A 31 32.05 0.21 30.90
C GLU A 31 31.85 1.73 31.09
N PRO A 32 32.40 2.59 30.20
CA PRO A 32 32.25 4.04 30.33
C PRO A 32 30.84 4.49 29.91
N CYS A 33 29.96 4.75 30.87
CA CYS A 33 28.71 5.49 30.65
C CYS A 33 29.03 6.97 30.35
N ASP A 34 28.43 7.54 29.31
CA ASP A 34 28.46 9.00 29.08
C ASP A 34 27.39 9.66 29.97
N TRP A 35 27.81 10.29 31.08
CA TRP A 35 26.91 10.80 32.12
C TRP A 35 26.34 12.18 31.78
N GLY A 36 25.04 12.28 31.51
CA GLY A 36 24.30 13.55 31.43
C GLY A 36 23.53 13.86 32.72
N LYS A 37 23.55 15.11 33.20
CA LYS A 37 22.71 15.57 34.33
C LYS A 37 21.40 16.15 33.79
N ARG A 38 20.22 15.59 34.15
CA ARG A 38 18.91 16.22 33.82
C ARG A 38 18.86 17.67 34.31
N PRO A 39 18.20 18.58 33.58
CA PRO A 39 18.08 19.97 33.99
C PRO A 39 17.26 20.03 35.27
N LEU A 40 17.60 20.95 36.18
CA LEU A 40 16.79 21.18 37.38
C LEU A 40 15.34 21.51 36.98
N PRO A 41 14.32 20.98 37.69
CA PRO A 41 12.93 21.35 37.46
C PRO A 41 12.77 22.87 37.49
N VAL A 42 12.23 23.45 36.43
CA VAL A 42 11.98 24.89 36.33
C VAL A 42 10.48 25.12 36.39
N LEU A 43 10.02 25.87 37.39
CA LEU A 43 8.65 26.37 37.43
C LEU A 43 8.55 27.54 36.45
N LEU A 44 7.81 27.35 35.37
CA LEU A 44 7.56 28.37 34.37
C LEU A 44 6.37 29.23 34.81
N PHE A 45 6.48 30.54 34.64
CA PHE A 45 5.42 31.50 34.84
C PHE A 45 5.29 32.36 33.58
N ALA A 46 4.10 32.43 33.00
CA ALA A 46 3.84 33.29 31.86
C ALA A 46 3.81 34.75 32.34
N CYS A 47 4.71 35.60 31.82
CA CYS A 47 4.74 37.00 32.17
C CYS A 47 4.52 37.88 30.93
N ILE A 48 3.60 38.83 31.04
CA ILE A 48 3.31 39.85 30.03
C ILE A 48 3.40 41.21 30.76
N HIS A 49 4.32 42.07 30.33
CA HIS A 49 4.60 43.43 30.84
C HIS A 49 5.28 43.59 32.23
N ASP A 50 5.64 44.84 32.56
CA ASP A 50 6.56 45.34 33.60
C ASP A 50 6.24 44.98 35.08
N PHE A 51 5.22 44.17 35.36
CA PHE A 51 4.82 43.72 36.71
C PHE A 51 5.42 42.37 37.14
N CYS A 52 6.39 41.82 36.39
CA CYS A 52 6.94 40.49 36.63
C CYS A 52 7.64 40.31 37.98
N ASP A 53 8.34 41.32 38.51
CA ASP A 53 9.20 41.15 39.68
C ASP A 53 8.43 41.08 41.02
N GLU A 54 7.30 41.79 41.13
CA GLU A 54 6.42 41.74 42.30
C GLU A 54 5.64 40.43 42.38
N GLN A 55 4.99 40.02 41.29
CA GLN A 55 4.26 38.75 41.23
C GLN A 55 5.20 37.57 41.50
N ARG A 56 6.40 37.61 40.93
CA ARG A 56 7.42 36.60 41.16
C ARG A 56 7.81 36.45 42.63
N SER A 57 7.98 37.57 43.34
CA SER A 57 8.33 37.55 44.77
C SER A 57 7.18 36.99 45.62
N LEU A 58 5.93 37.32 45.27
CA LEU A 58 4.72 36.75 45.88
C LEU A 58 4.63 35.23 45.65
N TYR A 59 4.85 34.75 44.43
CA TYR A 59 4.83 33.31 44.13
C TYR A 59 5.96 32.55 44.82
N LEU A 60 7.18 33.09 44.86
CA LEU A 60 8.30 32.50 45.59
C LEU A 60 8.02 32.38 47.09
N ASN A 61 7.43 33.42 47.68
CA ASN A 61 7.02 33.40 49.08
C ASN A 61 5.92 32.36 49.32
N ALA A 62 4.95 32.25 48.41
CA ALA A 62 3.89 31.23 48.50
C ALA A 62 4.45 29.81 48.38
N LEU A 63 5.30 29.55 47.38
CA LEU A 63 5.95 28.26 47.16
C LEU A 63 6.86 27.86 48.32
N THR A 64 7.56 28.83 48.92
CA THR A 64 8.44 28.58 50.08
C THR A 64 7.61 28.31 51.34
N ARG A 65 6.53 29.08 51.56
CA ARG A 65 5.63 28.92 52.71
C ARG A 65 4.87 27.59 52.67
N HIS A 66 4.50 27.13 51.49
CA HIS A 66 3.82 25.84 51.27
C HIS A 66 4.76 24.75 50.75
N SER A 67 6.07 24.92 50.91
CA SER A 67 7.11 24.06 50.31
C SER A 67 6.84 22.58 50.54
N LYS A 68 6.49 22.15 51.75
CA LYS A 68 6.19 20.73 52.02
C LYS A 68 5.07 20.16 51.12
N ILE A 69 3.96 20.87 50.98
CA ILE A 69 2.82 20.47 50.14
C ILE A 69 3.19 20.56 48.66
N VAL A 70 3.89 21.61 48.27
CA VAL A 70 4.34 21.81 46.88
C VAL A 70 5.31 20.71 46.46
N LEU A 71 6.25 20.33 47.33
CA LEU A 71 7.19 19.24 47.08
C LEU A 71 6.48 17.89 46.99
N GLU A 72 5.49 17.65 47.84
CA GLU A 72 4.65 16.45 47.79
C GLU A 72 3.84 16.36 46.48
N ILE A 73 3.16 17.44 46.08
CA ILE A 73 2.39 17.53 44.82
C ILE A 73 3.30 17.36 43.60
N LEU A 74 4.46 18.02 43.59
CA LEU A 74 5.41 17.94 42.48
C LEU A 74 6.26 16.65 42.50
N GLY A 75 6.14 15.83 43.55
CA GLY A 75 6.92 14.60 43.71
C GLY A 75 8.42 14.84 43.86
N LEU A 76 8.83 15.97 44.44
CA LEU A 76 10.21 16.35 44.68
C LEU A 76 10.67 15.90 46.08
N PRO A 77 11.97 15.57 46.29
CA PRO A 77 12.45 15.15 47.59
C PRO A 77 12.23 16.19 48.70
N PRO A 78 12.02 15.76 49.96
CA PRO A 78 11.62 16.63 51.07
C PRO A 78 12.57 17.81 51.35
N ASP A 79 13.86 17.67 51.05
CA ASP A 79 14.89 18.71 51.32
C ASP A 79 15.16 19.62 50.11
N THR A 80 14.24 19.68 49.15
CA THR A 80 14.39 20.53 47.96
C THR A 80 14.08 21.99 48.31
N TYR A 81 14.99 22.92 47.98
CA TYR A 81 14.79 24.35 48.18
C TYR A 81 14.62 25.10 46.85
N PHE A 82 13.67 26.03 46.79
CA PHE A 82 13.40 26.84 45.59
C PHE A 82 14.38 28.02 45.53
N LYS A 83 15.08 28.20 44.40
CA LYS A 83 15.99 29.34 44.16
C LYS A 83 15.46 30.25 43.06
N ALA A 84 15.36 31.54 43.34
CA ALA A 84 14.94 32.54 42.37
C ALA A 84 16.05 32.84 41.31
N ILE A 85 15.73 32.71 40.02
CA ILE A 85 16.66 33.02 38.91
C ILE A 85 16.48 34.48 38.46
N ARG A 86 17.32 35.42 38.91
CA ARG A 86 17.07 36.88 38.79
C ARG A 86 16.86 37.40 37.36
N LYS A 87 17.49 36.80 36.34
CA LYS A 87 17.30 37.17 34.93
C LYS A 87 16.38 36.17 34.23
N PRO A 88 15.47 36.60 33.34
CA PRO A 88 14.76 35.68 32.46
C PRO A 88 15.77 34.81 31.72
N ILE A 89 15.64 33.50 31.85
CA ILE A 89 16.45 32.51 31.14
C ILE A 89 15.48 31.67 30.32
N SER A 90 15.71 31.61 29.01
CA SER A 90 14.92 30.73 28.15
C SER A 90 15.19 29.26 28.50
N PRO A 91 14.19 28.38 28.37
CA PRO A 91 14.38 26.93 28.58
C PRO A 91 15.61 26.39 27.82
N SER A 92 15.82 26.82 26.57
CA SER A 92 16.98 26.43 25.75
C SER A 92 18.33 26.80 26.37
N LYS A 93 18.40 27.92 27.10
CA LYS A 93 19.62 28.36 27.78
C LYS A 93 19.88 27.57 29.06
N VAL A 94 18.83 27.20 29.81
CA VAL A 94 18.95 26.27 30.96
C VAL A 94 19.47 24.91 30.50
N LEU A 95 18.96 24.40 29.39
CA LEU A 95 19.36 23.12 28.79
C LEU A 95 20.83 23.15 28.36
N LYS A 96 21.27 24.17 27.64
CA LYS A 96 22.68 24.35 27.24
C LYS A 96 23.61 24.48 28.46
N GLN A 97 23.22 25.22 29.49
CA GLN A 97 24.00 25.35 30.72
C GLN A 97 24.12 24.05 31.52
N SER A 98 23.16 23.14 31.35
CA SER A 98 23.16 21.82 31.98
C SER A 98 23.94 20.78 31.17
N GLY A 99 24.59 21.17 30.07
CA GLY A 99 25.36 20.26 29.21
C GLY A 99 24.53 19.48 28.19
N TYR A 100 23.23 19.75 28.05
CA TYR A 100 22.40 19.09 27.05
C TYR A 100 22.66 19.62 25.64
N LYS A 101 22.91 18.69 24.70
CA LYS A 101 22.80 18.94 23.27
C LYS A 101 21.37 18.66 22.82
N LEU A 102 20.57 19.71 22.66
CA LEU A 102 19.26 19.63 22.02
C LEU A 102 19.47 19.36 20.53
N ASN A 103 19.24 18.11 20.11
CA ASN A 103 19.09 17.83 18.69
C ASN A 103 17.63 18.12 18.30
N LEU A 104 17.37 19.37 17.89
CA LEU A 104 16.05 19.82 17.43
C LEU A 104 15.74 19.36 16.00
N THR A 105 16.64 18.58 15.37
CA THR A 105 16.32 17.98 14.08
C THR A 105 15.12 17.06 14.22
N GLN A 106 14.17 17.22 13.31
CA GLN A 106 12.99 16.36 13.22
C GLN A 106 13.43 14.89 13.23
N ALA A 107 12.80 14.09 14.07
CA ALA A 107 13.19 12.70 14.23
C ALA A 107 13.10 11.99 12.88
N LYS A 108 14.19 11.33 12.48
CA LYS A 108 14.22 10.61 11.20
C LYS A 108 13.40 9.32 11.37
N ASN A 109 12.25 9.25 10.70
CA ASN A 109 11.38 8.08 10.64
C ASN A 109 10.74 7.68 12.00
N PRO A 110 9.86 8.52 12.58
CA PRO A 110 9.19 8.24 13.84
C PRO A 110 8.24 7.04 13.76
N VAL A 111 7.97 6.41 14.91
CA VAL A 111 6.98 5.34 15.03
C VAL A 111 5.59 5.98 15.11
N ARG A 112 4.82 5.87 14.03
CA ARG A 112 3.51 6.52 13.88
C ARG A 112 2.39 5.64 14.43
N PHE A 113 1.74 6.10 15.49
CA PHE A 113 0.51 5.51 15.99
C PHE A 113 -0.65 5.87 15.07
N CYS A 114 -1.40 4.86 14.66
CA CYS A 114 -2.69 5.09 14.04
C CYS A 114 -3.72 5.43 15.12
N VAL A 115 -4.36 6.59 14.99
CA VAL A 115 -5.36 7.08 15.93
C VAL A 115 -6.66 7.37 15.19
N HIS A 116 -7.79 7.11 15.84
CA HIS A 116 -9.10 7.11 15.18
C HIS A 116 -10.12 8.07 15.81
N SER A 117 -9.68 8.90 16.76
CA SER A 117 -10.49 9.97 17.34
C SER A 117 -9.63 11.19 17.67
N ALA A 118 -10.25 12.37 17.69
CA ALA A 118 -9.56 13.62 18.07
C ALA A 118 -8.94 13.53 19.47
N ALA A 119 -9.62 12.88 20.42
CA ALA A 119 -9.11 12.70 21.78
C ALA A 119 -7.87 11.80 21.83
N GLU A 120 -7.85 10.76 21.01
CA GLU A 120 -6.70 9.87 20.90
C GLU A 120 -5.53 10.54 20.18
N ALA A 121 -5.81 11.37 19.17
CA ALA A 121 -4.80 12.21 18.52
C ALA A 121 -4.19 13.23 19.48
N GLU A 122 -4.99 13.91 20.29
CA GLU A 122 -4.49 14.81 21.34
C GLU A 122 -3.61 14.05 22.35
N LYS A 123 -4.07 12.90 22.86
CA LYS A 123 -3.27 12.06 23.78
C LYS A 123 -1.96 11.60 23.12
N CYS A 124 -1.99 11.30 21.82
CA CYS A 124 -0.83 10.88 21.06
C CYS A 124 0.19 12.02 20.86
N GLU A 125 -0.27 13.23 20.56
CA GLU A 125 0.61 14.40 20.44
C GLU A 125 1.25 14.76 21.78
N ASP A 126 0.50 14.66 22.87
CA ASP A 126 1.04 14.81 24.23
C ASP A 126 2.06 13.69 24.54
N LEU A 127 1.78 12.45 24.14
CA LEU A 127 2.74 11.35 24.25
C LEU A 127 4.01 11.64 23.46
N ARG A 128 3.91 12.17 22.24
CA ARG A 128 5.06 12.52 21.42
C ARG A 128 5.96 13.53 22.12
N LEU A 129 5.37 14.60 22.64
CA LEU A 129 6.10 15.63 23.38
C LEU A 129 6.73 15.07 24.67
N ALA A 130 5.99 14.26 25.42
CA ALA A 130 6.47 13.63 26.65
C ALA A 130 7.60 12.64 26.37
N ALA A 131 7.44 11.77 25.37
CA ALA A 131 8.43 10.77 24.99
C ALA A 131 9.75 11.41 24.55
N GLN A 132 9.67 12.46 23.71
CA GLN A 132 10.83 13.25 23.31
C GLN A 132 11.51 13.92 24.51
N GLY A 133 10.72 14.51 25.42
CA GLY A 133 11.23 15.17 26.62
C GLY A 133 11.94 14.22 27.60
N TYR A 134 11.52 12.96 27.66
CA TYR A 134 12.12 11.93 28.51
C TYR A 134 13.21 11.10 27.82
N GLY A 135 13.39 11.26 26.50
CA GLY A 135 14.25 10.39 25.69
C GLY A 135 13.73 8.95 25.60
N ALA A 136 12.42 8.75 25.79
CA ALA A 136 11.79 7.42 25.80
C ALA A 136 11.59 6.84 24.39
N ASP A 137 11.80 7.66 23.36
CA ASP A 137 11.57 7.37 21.94
C ASP A 137 12.80 6.82 21.20
N ALA A 138 13.87 6.45 21.95
CA ALA A 138 15.13 5.94 21.41
C ALA A 138 15.75 6.82 20.30
N GLY A 139 15.45 8.11 20.26
CA GLY A 139 15.91 9.03 19.20
C GLY A 139 15.21 8.88 17.84
N LEU A 140 14.27 7.94 17.71
CA LEU A 140 13.46 7.74 16.50
C LEU A 140 12.20 8.63 16.48
N GLY A 141 11.65 8.93 17.65
CA GLY A 141 10.45 9.74 17.80
C GLY A 141 9.14 8.95 17.75
N VAL A 142 8.10 9.54 18.32
CA VAL A 142 6.71 9.09 18.21
C VAL A 142 5.99 9.99 17.21
N GLY A 143 5.11 9.43 16.38
CA GLY A 143 4.25 10.18 15.47
C GLY A 143 2.78 9.77 15.63
N CYS A 144 1.88 10.59 15.12
CA CYS A 144 0.44 10.38 15.21
C CYS A 144 -0.19 10.52 13.82
N SER A 145 -0.95 9.51 13.41
CA SER A 145 -1.65 9.49 12.13
C SER A 145 -3.15 9.37 12.40
N LEU A 146 -3.86 10.50 12.32
CA LEU A 146 -5.30 10.54 12.52
C LEU A 146 -6.03 10.05 11.27
N THR A 147 -6.87 9.04 11.45
CA THR A 147 -7.69 8.48 10.39
C THR A 147 -9.15 8.89 10.54
N THR A 148 -9.92 8.73 9.47
CA THR A 148 -11.34 9.09 9.45
C THR A 148 -12.21 8.13 10.29
N ASN A 149 -11.80 6.87 10.44
CA ASN A 149 -12.47 5.87 11.25
C ASN A 149 -11.52 4.71 11.62
N ALA A 150 -11.89 3.93 12.65
CA ALA A 150 -11.04 2.84 13.16
C ALA A 150 -10.65 1.80 12.10
N SER A 151 -11.54 1.48 11.15
CA SER A 151 -11.27 0.49 10.10
C SER A 151 -10.28 0.99 9.04
N GLN A 152 -10.05 2.31 8.95
CA GLN A 152 -9.06 2.91 8.06
C GLN A 152 -7.62 2.73 8.59
N CYS A 153 -7.44 2.44 9.88
CA CYS A 153 -6.10 2.18 10.42
C CYS A 153 -5.41 0.96 9.80
N TYR A 154 -6.17 -0.06 9.42
CA TYR A 154 -5.60 -1.29 8.84
C TYR A 154 -5.02 -1.07 7.43
N PRO A 155 -5.75 -0.47 6.47
CA PRO A 155 -5.11 -0.10 5.21
C PRO A 155 -3.96 0.91 5.45
N ASP A 156 -4.11 1.88 6.35
CA ASP A 156 -3.05 2.88 6.57
C ASP A 156 -1.76 2.26 7.11
N ILE A 157 -1.84 1.27 8.02
CA ILE A 157 -0.65 0.52 8.46
C ILE A 157 -0.14 -0.40 7.34
N TYR A 158 -1.05 -1.07 6.63
CA TYR A 158 -0.65 -1.95 5.52
C TYR A 158 0.11 -1.19 4.45
N PHE A 159 -0.33 0.01 4.06
CA PHE A 159 0.33 0.89 3.09
C PHE A 159 1.45 1.73 3.71
N GLY A 160 1.62 1.71 5.03
CA GLY A 160 2.71 2.41 5.73
C GLY A 160 2.48 3.92 5.89
N ASN A 161 1.23 4.37 5.86
CA ASN A 161 0.79 5.70 6.31
C ASN A 161 0.84 5.81 7.84
N ALA A 162 0.69 4.69 8.54
CA ALA A 162 0.94 4.51 9.97
C ALA A 162 1.79 3.26 10.22
N ASP A 163 2.29 3.08 11.44
CA ASP A 163 3.18 1.96 11.79
C ASP A 163 2.53 0.98 12.78
N VAL A 164 1.84 1.50 13.81
CA VAL A 164 1.33 0.70 14.94
C VAL A 164 -0.11 1.03 15.30
N VAL A 165 -0.84 0.02 15.80
CA VAL A 165 -2.14 0.18 16.47
C VAL A 165 -2.31 -0.90 17.54
N ALA A 166 -2.97 -0.60 18.65
CA ALA A 166 -3.31 -1.58 19.69
C ALA A 166 -4.73 -2.11 19.48
N LEU A 167 -4.90 -3.43 19.40
CA LEU A 167 -6.15 -4.08 19.02
C LEU A 167 -6.57 -5.18 20.01
N ASP A 168 -7.87 -5.45 20.11
CA ASP A 168 -8.39 -6.62 20.83
C ASP A 168 -7.99 -7.93 20.13
N GLY A 169 -7.94 -9.05 20.86
CA GLY A 169 -7.52 -10.35 20.30
C GLY A 169 -8.31 -10.79 19.06
N ALA A 170 -9.60 -10.45 18.97
CA ALA A 170 -10.44 -10.74 17.82
C ALA A 170 -10.05 -9.93 16.57
N ASP A 171 -9.73 -8.65 16.78
CA ASP A 171 -9.28 -7.75 15.72
C ASP A 171 -7.86 -8.13 15.26
N VAL A 172 -6.98 -8.49 16.20
CA VAL A 172 -5.63 -9.04 15.90
C VAL A 172 -5.73 -10.24 14.97
N PHE A 173 -6.62 -11.19 15.26
CA PHE A 173 -6.84 -12.34 14.37
C PHE A 173 -7.24 -11.90 12.96
N GLN A 174 -8.21 -10.98 12.86
CA GLN A 174 -8.72 -10.50 11.58
C GLN A 174 -7.62 -9.79 10.76
N VAL A 175 -6.90 -8.83 11.35
CA VAL A 175 -5.87 -8.09 10.63
C VAL A 175 -4.66 -8.97 10.27
N THR A 176 -4.35 -9.99 11.06
CA THR A 176 -3.34 -11.00 10.68
C THR A 176 -3.80 -11.81 9.48
N LYS A 177 -5.10 -12.12 9.34
CA LYS A 177 -5.63 -12.83 8.18
C LYS A 177 -5.75 -11.95 6.94
N ASP A 178 -6.33 -10.77 7.08
CA ASP A 178 -6.72 -9.92 5.94
C ASP A 178 -5.56 -9.05 5.44
N TYR A 179 -4.66 -8.63 6.34
CA TYR A 179 -3.55 -7.72 6.02
C TYR A 179 -2.17 -8.33 6.28
N GLY A 180 -2.10 -9.51 6.91
CA GLY A 180 -0.82 -10.13 7.26
C GLY A 180 -0.07 -9.38 8.34
N PHE A 181 -0.77 -8.73 9.26
CA PHE A 181 -0.14 -8.00 10.34
C PHE A 181 0.59 -8.93 11.30
N GLU A 182 1.74 -8.44 11.76
CA GLU A 182 2.55 -9.06 12.78
C GLU A 182 2.25 -8.45 14.13
N ARG A 183 2.29 -9.29 15.15
CA ARG A 183 2.04 -8.91 16.53
C ARG A 183 3.38 -8.57 17.16
N VAL A 184 3.47 -7.46 17.87
CA VAL A 184 4.74 -6.96 18.43
C VAL A 184 4.76 -7.09 19.94
N LEU A 185 3.80 -6.47 20.61
CA LEU A 185 3.70 -6.40 22.06
C LEU A 185 2.30 -6.76 22.52
N SER A 186 2.17 -7.29 23.73
CA SER A 186 0.88 -7.46 24.41
C SER A 186 0.78 -6.49 25.59
N GLU A 187 -0.41 -5.95 25.82
CA GLU A 187 -0.73 -5.28 27.08
C GLU A 187 -0.62 -6.25 28.26
N VAL A 188 -0.22 -5.73 29.41
CA VAL A 188 -0.09 -6.48 30.66
C VAL A 188 -1.08 -5.95 31.67
N TYR A 189 -1.76 -6.83 32.39
CA TYR A 189 -2.72 -6.49 33.45
C TYR A 189 -2.34 -7.10 34.79
N ASN A 190 -2.70 -6.41 35.88
CA ASN A 190 -2.61 -6.96 37.23
C ASN A 190 -3.89 -7.76 37.52
N VAL A 191 -3.75 -9.09 37.68
CA VAL A 191 -4.86 -9.97 38.06
C VAL A 191 -4.67 -10.39 39.51
N GLY A 192 -5.41 -9.75 40.42
CA GLY A 192 -5.49 -9.99 41.88
C GLY A 192 -4.47 -10.98 42.48
N GLY A 193 -3.33 -10.46 42.95
CA GLY A 193 -2.32 -11.21 43.71
C GLY A 193 -1.37 -12.13 42.93
N ALA A 194 -1.54 -12.26 41.60
CA ALA A 194 -0.64 -13.02 40.73
C ALA A 194 0.33 -12.12 39.93
N ILE A 195 1.36 -12.76 39.35
CA ILE A 195 2.30 -12.15 38.39
C ILE A 195 1.49 -11.44 37.28
N PRO A 196 1.84 -10.20 36.88
CA PRO A 196 1.16 -9.49 35.80
C PRO A 196 1.07 -10.36 34.52
N THR A 197 -0.13 -10.47 33.93
CA THR A 197 -0.37 -11.37 32.78
C THR A 197 -0.70 -10.59 31.52
N SER A 198 -0.27 -11.09 30.35
CA SER A 198 -0.63 -10.55 29.04
C SER A 198 -1.72 -11.37 28.34
N SER A 199 -2.59 -11.98 29.15
CA SER A 199 -3.68 -12.85 28.72
C SER A 199 -4.75 -12.94 29.79
N TYR A 200 -5.97 -13.30 29.39
CA TYR A 200 -7.08 -13.55 30.28
C TYR A 200 -7.91 -14.75 29.81
N TYR A 201 -8.58 -15.44 30.73
CA TYR A 201 -9.49 -16.52 30.40
C TYR A 201 -10.88 -15.99 30.06
N ALA A 202 -11.42 -16.40 28.92
CA ALA A 202 -12.84 -16.24 28.59
C ALA A 202 -13.64 -17.39 29.20
N VAL A 203 -14.75 -17.08 29.87
CA VAL A 203 -15.55 -18.04 30.62
C VAL A 203 -17.04 -17.84 30.33
N ALA A 204 -17.81 -18.92 30.46
CA ALA A 204 -19.27 -18.88 30.50
C ALA A 204 -19.71 -18.99 31.96
N VAL A 205 -20.57 -18.09 32.43
CA VAL A 205 -21.02 -18.00 33.82
C VAL A 205 -22.52 -18.20 33.88
N VAL A 206 -22.96 -19.03 34.83
CA VAL A 206 -24.36 -19.31 35.14
C VAL A 206 -24.60 -19.11 36.63
N LYS A 207 -25.86 -18.98 37.03
CA LYS A 207 -26.24 -18.94 38.45
C LYS A 207 -26.14 -20.33 39.08
N VAL A 208 -25.79 -20.40 40.35
CA VAL A 208 -25.58 -21.67 41.09
C VAL A 208 -26.85 -22.53 41.17
N ASP A 209 -28.02 -21.90 41.17
CA ASP A 209 -29.35 -22.52 41.25
C ASP A 209 -29.90 -22.94 39.87
N SER A 210 -29.15 -22.73 38.79
CA SER A 210 -29.54 -23.18 37.46
C SER A 210 -29.22 -24.66 37.22
N ASN A 211 -30.07 -25.36 36.45
CA ASN A 211 -29.83 -26.74 36.01
C ASN A 211 -28.91 -26.84 34.77
N ILE A 212 -28.17 -25.76 34.47
CA ILE A 212 -27.37 -25.63 33.25
C ILE A 212 -25.97 -26.18 33.53
N THR A 213 -25.65 -27.31 32.90
CA THR A 213 -24.36 -28.02 33.10
C THR A 213 -23.63 -28.32 31.80
N SER A 214 -24.23 -28.01 30.65
CA SER A 214 -23.65 -28.27 29.34
C SER A 214 -24.12 -27.24 28.31
N PHE A 215 -23.34 -27.05 27.23
CA PHE A 215 -23.67 -26.11 26.17
C PHE A 215 -24.95 -26.48 25.40
N SER A 216 -25.34 -27.76 25.35
CA SER A 216 -26.60 -28.16 24.72
C SER A 216 -27.83 -27.72 25.52
N HIS A 217 -27.71 -27.50 26.83
CA HIS A 217 -28.82 -26.97 27.63
C HIS A 217 -29.10 -25.48 27.35
N LEU A 218 -28.21 -24.79 26.64
CA LEU A 218 -28.37 -23.38 26.32
C LEU A 218 -29.33 -23.12 25.15
N GLU A 219 -29.72 -24.16 24.41
CA GLU A 219 -30.66 -24.02 23.31
C GLU A 219 -32.01 -23.52 23.84
N GLY A 220 -32.50 -22.43 23.26
CA GLY A 220 -33.72 -21.74 23.65
C GLY A 220 -33.65 -20.88 24.91
N LEU A 221 -32.50 -20.82 25.60
CA LEU A 221 -32.33 -20.02 26.81
C LEU A 221 -31.94 -18.57 26.52
N LYS A 222 -31.91 -17.74 27.57
CA LYS A 222 -31.56 -16.32 27.51
C LYS A 222 -30.07 -16.08 27.69
N SER A 223 -29.47 -15.25 26.84
CA SER A 223 -28.02 -15.01 26.86
C SER A 223 -27.61 -13.53 26.98
N CYS A 224 -26.53 -13.29 27.72
CA CYS A 224 -25.97 -11.96 27.93
C CYS A 224 -24.56 -11.85 27.36
N HIS A 225 -24.38 -10.99 26.37
CA HIS A 225 -23.14 -10.86 25.61
C HIS A 225 -22.47 -9.49 25.81
N THR A 226 -21.14 -9.44 25.81
CA THR A 226 -20.39 -8.17 25.95
C THR A 226 -20.55 -7.21 24.76
N GLY A 227 -21.09 -7.71 23.64
CA GLY A 227 -21.25 -7.04 22.35
C GLY A 227 -20.86 -7.96 21.18
N ILE A 228 -21.52 -7.80 20.02
CA ILE A 228 -21.29 -8.61 18.82
C ILE A 228 -19.82 -8.55 18.36
N ASP A 229 -19.25 -9.61 17.82
CA ASP A 229 -17.86 -9.65 17.32
C ASP A 229 -16.75 -9.47 18.39
N LYS A 230 -17.08 -9.24 19.67
CA LYS A 230 -16.07 -9.24 20.75
C LYS A 230 -15.57 -10.66 21.01
N THR A 231 -14.31 -10.75 21.45
CA THR A 231 -13.65 -12.04 21.69
C THR A 231 -14.42 -12.95 22.65
N ALA A 232 -14.46 -12.59 23.95
CA ALA A 232 -14.98 -13.48 24.99
C ALA A 232 -16.50 -13.57 24.96
N GLY A 233 -17.17 -12.46 24.66
CA GLY A 233 -18.62 -12.38 24.72
C GLY A 233 -19.36 -12.78 23.46
N TRP A 234 -18.68 -13.03 22.33
CA TRP A 234 -19.36 -13.36 21.07
C TRP A 234 -18.63 -14.43 20.25
N LYS A 235 -17.40 -14.17 19.78
CA LYS A 235 -16.67 -15.10 18.90
C LYS A 235 -16.43 -16.45 19.58
N LEU A 236 -15.89 -16.48 20.80
CA LEU A 236 -15.58 -17.74 21.48
C LEU A 236 -16.81 -18.60 21.83
N PRO A 237 -17.93 -18.03 22.31
CA PRO A 237 -19.18 -18.77 22.47
C PRO A 237 -19.63 -19.41 21.15
N LEU A 238 -19.65 -18.67 20.05
CA LEU A 238 -20.09 -19.18 18.75
C LEU A 238 -19.15 -20.25 18.20
N ALA A 239 -17.83 -20.04 18.28
CA ALA A 239 -16.85 -21.05 17.92
C ALA A 239 -17.04 -22.34 18.74
N THR A 240 -17.40 -22.21 20.03
CA THR A 240 -17.68 -23.38 20.89
C THR A 240 -18.96 -24.10 20.48
N LEU A 241 -20.02 -23.37 20.11
CA LEU A 241 -21.26 -23.97 19.60
C LEU A 241 -21.04 -24.70 18.26
N LEU A 242 -20.23 -24.15 17.37
CA LEU A 242 -19.83 -24.78 16.10
C LEU A 242 -19.00 -26.04 16.31
N GLU A 243 -17.96 -25.97 17.15
CA GLU A 243 -17.10 -27.10 17.50
C GLU A 243 -17.92 -28.28 18.04
N ARG A 244 -18.99 -27.97 18.79
CA ARG A 244 -19.93 -28.94 19.37
C ARG A 244 -21.06 -29.35 18.44
N ARG A 245 -21.13 -28.79 17.22
CA ARG A 245 -22.21 -29.02 16.24
C ARG A 245 -23.60 -28.71 16.79
N LEU A 246 -23.69 -27.73 17.69
CA LEU A 246 -24.96 -27.22 18.25
C LEU A 246 -25.58 -26.13 17.35
N ILE A 247 -24.76 -25.52 16.50
CA ILE A 247 -25.19 -24.69 15.37
C ILE A 247 -24.54 -25.24 14.10
N ASP A 248 -25.25 -25.16 12.98
CA ASP A 248 -24.79 -25.75 11.71
C ASP A 248 -23.57 -24.99 11.16
N PRO A 249 -22.44 -25.65 10.87
CA PRO A 249 -21.29 -25.04 10.20
C PRO A 249 -21.58 -24.46 8.81
N SER A 250 -22.69 -24.85 8.18
CA SER A 250 -23.16 -24.29 6.91
C SER A 250 -23.81 -22.90 7.08
N HIS A 251 -24.26 -22.54 8.29
CA HIS A 251 -24.74 -21.20 8.60
C HIS A 251 -23.58 -20.23 8.63
N CYS A 252 -23.39 -19.50 7.53
CA CYS A 252 -22.38 -18.45 7.42
C CYS A 252 -22.80 -17.14 8.09
N ASN A 253 -24.10 -16.94 8.36
CA ASN A 253 -24.57 -15.85 9.20
C ASN A 253 -24.62 -16.30 10.68
N TYR A 254 -23.51 -16.14 11.40
CA TYR A 254 -23.43 -16.52 12.81
C TYR A 254 -24.32 -15.67 13.73
N VAL A 255 -24.72 -14.47 13.29
CA VAL A 255 -25.68 -13.63 14.03
C VAL A 255 -27.06 -14.26 13.99
N THR A 256 -27.49 -14.73 12.81
CA THR A 256 -28.70 -15.54 12.65
C THR A 256 -28.62 -16.83 13.47
N ALA A 257 -27.53 -17.58 13.32
CA ALA A 257 -27.37 -18.86 14.02
C ALA A 257 -27.41 -18.68 15.55
N ALA A 258 -26.81 -17.60 16.06
CA ALA A 258 -26.90 -17.24 17.48
C ALA A 258 -28.34 -16.93 17.90
N ALA A 259 -29.06 -16.13 17.12
CA ALA A 259 -30.44 -15.74 17.40
C ALA A 259 -31.41 -16.94 17.33
N GLU A 260 -31.14 -17.91 16.45
CA GLU A 260 -31.92 -19.15 16.33
C GLU A 260 -31.61 -20.13 17.46
N PHE A 261 -30.36 -20.16 17.93
CA PHE A 261 -29.98 -20.97 19.08
C PHE A 261 -30.55 -20.41 20.41
N PHE A 262 -30.47 -19.09 20.63
CA PHE A 262 -31.00 -18.42 21.84
C PHE A 262 -32.41 -17.85 21.62
N THR A 263 -33.39 -18.72 21.34
CA THR A 263 -34.77 -18.29 21.06
C THR A 263 -35.45 -17.55 22.21
N GLY A 264 -35.01 -17.78 23.46
CA GLY A 264 -35.48 -17.09 24.66
C GLY A 264 -35.11 -15.60 24.74
N GLY A 265 -34.21 -15.13 23.86
CA GLY A 265 -33.80 -13.74 23.77
C GLY A 265 -32.38 -13.48 24.28
N SER A 266 -31.75 -12.40 23.81
CA SER A 266 -30.41 -12.02 24.21
C SER A 266 -30.32 -10.53 24.52
N CYS A 267 -29.25 -10.13 25.23
CA CYS A 267 -28.69 -8.79 25.05
C CYS A 267 -27.36 -8.93 24.32
N ALA A 268 -27.36 -8.54 23.05
CA ALA A 268 -26.21 -8.55 22.14
C ALA A 268 -25.97 -7.12 21.59
N PRO A 269 -25.32 -6.25 22.38
CA PRO A 269 -25.06 -4.87 21.98
C PRO A 269 -24.33 -4.76 20.62
N GLY A 270 -24.89 -3.94 19.73
CA GLY A 270 -24.46 -3.79 18.34
C GLY A 270 -25.34 -4.49 17.31
N ALA A 271 -26.33 -5.30 17.71
CA ALA A 271 -27.23 -6.01 16.79
C ALA A 271 -28.04 -5.11 15.86
N LYS A 272 -28.23 -3.83 16.20
CA LYS A 272 -28.91 -2.82 15.37
C LYS A 272 -28.03 -2.24 14.26
N LEU A 273 -26.72 -2.41 14.34
CA LEU A 273 -25.79 -1.76 13.41
C LEU A 273 -25.55 -2.67 12.19
N PRO A 274 -25.77 -2.19 10.96
CA PRO A 274 -25.54 -2.98 9.73
C PRO A 274 -24.11 -3.52 9.61
N THR A 275 -23.13 -2.86 10.23
CA THR A 275 -21.73 -3.34 10.29
C THR A 275 -21.61 -4.70 10.98
N TYR A 276 -22.45 -4.98 11.98
CA TYR A 276 -22.40 -6.20 12.78
C TYR A 276 -23.57 -7.15 12.50
N ASN A 277 -24.69 -6.64 11.98
CA ASN A 277 -25.85 -7.41 11.55
C ASN A 277 -26.33 -6.90 10.18
N THR A 278 -25.66 -7.35 9.12
CA THR A 278 -25.87 -6.87 7.75
C THR A 278 -27.31 -7.06 7.27
N GLN A 279 -27.94 -8.17 7.65
CA GLN A 279 -29.32 -8.51 7.27
C GLN A 279 -30.36 -7.84 8.15
N SER A 280 -29.96 -7.16 9.23
CA SER A 280 -30.85 -6.52 10.20
C SER A 280 -31.96 -7.46 10.72
N ASN A 281 -31.67 -8.75 10.77
CA ASN A 281 -32.63 -9.77 11.16
C ASN A 281 -32.52 -10.07 12.66
N TYR A 282 -33.63 -10.56 13.24
CA TYR A 282 -33.72 -10.95 14.66
C TYR A 282 -33.28 -9.88 15.67
N ILE A 283 -33.31 -8.59 15.31
CA ILE A 283 -32.91 -7.48 16.18
C ILE A 283 -33.71 -7.52 17.49
N ASP A 284 -35.03 -7.69 17.41
CA ASP A 284 -35.90 -7.75 18.59
C ASP A 284 -35.49 -8.87 19.56
N ARG A 285 -35.06 -10.02 19.02
CA ARG A 285 -34.60 -11.15 19.84
C ARG A 285 -33.22 -10.87 20.44
N LEU A 286 -32.29 -10.43 19.61
CA LEU A 286 -30.91 -10.14 19.99
C LEU A 286 -30.77 -8.97 20.98
N CYS A 287 -31.75 -8.08 21.01
CA CYS A 287 -31.77 -6.91 21.90
C CYS A 287 -32.82 -7.03 23.03
N SER A 288 -33.62 -8.10 23.07
CA SER A 288 -34.74 -8.25 24.02
C SER A 288 -34.39 -8.08 25.50
N LEU A 289 -33.18 -8.44 25.91
CA LEU A 289 -32.74 -8.30 27.32
C LEU A 289 -31.99 -6.99 27.58
N CYS A 290 -31.66 -6.21 26.55
CA CYS A 290 -30.95 -4.95 26.72
C CYS A 290 -31.84 -3.87 27.36
N VAL A 291 -31.25 -2.89 28.05
CA VAL A 291 -32.01 -1.96 28.90
C VAL A 291 -31.74 -0.48 28.59
N GLY A 292 -30.90 -0.17 27.60
CA GLY A 292 -30.74 1.19 27.12
C GLY A 292 -32.05 1.77 26.59
N GLU A 293 -32.17 3.09 26.60
CA GLU A 293 -33.37 3.83 26.15
C GLU A 293 -33.20 4.43 24.75
N GLY A 294 -34.25 4.41 23.94
CA GLY A 294 -34.26 5.00 22.60
C GLY A 294 -33.14 4.46 21.70
N GLU A 295 -32.34 5.37 21.13
CA GLU A 295 -31.17 5.05 20.30
C GLU A 295 -30.06 4.31 21.08
N ASN A 296 -30.05 4.41 22.41
CA ASN A 296 -29.06 3.72 23.26
C ASN A 296 -29.44 2.26 23.55
N HIS A 297 -30.70 1.86 23.29
CA HIS A 297 -31.13 0.49 23.46
C HIS A 297 -30.31 -0.44 22.55
N CYS A 298 -29.57 -1.38 23.14
CA CYS A 298 -28.71 -2.32 22.42
C CYS A 298 -27.53 -1.64 21.67
N ALA A 299 -27.16 -0.42 22.07
CA ALA A 299 -26.03 0.30 21.49
C ALA A 299 -24.70 -0.38 21.84
N ARG A 300 -23.76 -0.43 20.89
CA ARG A 300 -22.40 -0.95 21.11
C ARG A 300 -21.49 0.07 21.81
N SER A 301 -21.96 0.65 22.90
CA SER A 301 -21.24 1.66 23.67
C SER A 301 -21.67 1.59 25.12
N SER A 302 -20.96 2.31 26.00
CA SER A 302 -21.34 2.42 27.41
C SER A 302 -22.70 3.09 27.65
N ALA A 303 -23.38 3.57 26.60
CA ALA A 303 -24.74 4.09 26.69
C ALA A 303 -25.78 2.96 26.88
N GLU A 304 -25.45 1.73 26.50
CA GLU A 304 -26.21 0.53 26.87
C GLU A 304 -25.67 -0.01 28.21
N PRO A 305 -26.45 0.00 29.31
CA PRO A 305 -25.97 -0.46 30.61
C PRO A 305 -25.52 -1.92 30.67
N PHE A 306 -26.00 -2.77 29.76
CA PHE A 306 -25.59 -4.17 29.64
C PHE A 306 -24.41 -4.39 28.67
N TYR A 307 -23.76 -3.32 28.20
CA TYR A 307 -22.60 -3.41 27.34
C TYR A 307 -21.31 -3.78 28.08
N SER A 308 -20.40 -4.47 27.36
CA SER A 308 -19.07 -4.87 27.85
C SER A 308 -19.12 -5.90 28.98
N TYR A 309 -17.97 -6.19 29.61
CA TYR A 309 -17.82 -7.26 30.59
C TYR A 309 -18.74 -7.10 31.81
N THR A 310 -18.69 -5.93 32.47
CA THR A 310 -19.52 -5.64 33.65
C THR A 310 -21.00 -5.61 33.30
N GLY A 311 -21.37 -4.99 32.17
CA GLY A 311 -22.76 -4.93 31.73
C GLY A 311 -23.35 -6.30 31.40
N ALA A 312 -22.59 -7.18 30.73
CA ALA A 312 -23.04 -8.53 30.44
C ALA A 312 -23.24 -9.37 31.71
N PHE A 313 -22.37 -9.21 32.72
CA PHE A 313 -22.60 -9.82 34.03
C PHE A 313 -23.82 -9.23 34.73
N ARG A 314 -24.01 -7.90 34.66
CA ARG A 314 -25.21 -7.23 35.17
C ARG A 314 -26.49 -7.73 34.49
N CYS A 315 -26.46 -8.05 33.20
CA CYS A 315 -27.55 -8.67 32.46
C CYS A 315 -27.92 -10.07 33.00
N LEU A 316 -26.93 -10.89 33.41
CA LEU A 316 -27.21 -12.16 34.08
C LEU A 316 -27.95 -11.95 35.42
N VAL A 317 -27.54 -10.94 36.17
CA VAL A 317 -28.09 -10.65 37.51
C VAL A 317 -29.48 -10.03 37.42
N HIS A 318 -29.64 -8.95 36.67
CA HIS A 318 -30.85 -8.10 36.62
C HIS A 318 -31.65 -8.21 35.33
N GLY A 319 -31.00 -8.54 34.20
CA GLY A 319 -31.64 -8.63 32.88
C GLY A 319 -32.39 -9.95 32.62
N GLY A 320 -32.36 -10.88 33.57
CA GLY A 320 -33.03 -12.18 33.42
C GLY A 320 -32.34 -13.14 32.46
N GLY A 321 -31.05 -12.95 32.17
CA GLY A 321 -30.25 -13.90 31.42
C GLY A 321 -29.98 -15.19 32.19
N ASP A 322 -29.88 -16.31 31.46
CA ASP A 322 -29.54 -17.63 32.01
C ASP A 322 -28.03 -17.90 31.98
N VAL A 323 -27.34 -17.34 30.99
CA VAL A 323 -25.88 -17.46 30.81
C VAL A 323 -25.27 -16.12 30.38
N THR A 324 -24.04 -15.84 30.83
CA THR A 324 -23.23 -14.74 30.31
C THR A 324 -21.82 -15.18 29.94
N PHE A 325 -21.24 -14.51 28.95
CA PHE A 325 -19.91 -14.81 28.43
C PHE A 325 -18.97 -13.63 28.68
N ILE A 326 -18.00 -13.80 29.57
CA ILE A 326 -17.18 -12.71 30.15
C ILE A 326 -15.74 -13.17 30.42
N LYS A 327 -14.88 -12.27 30.95
CA LYS A 327 -13.55 -12.64 31.45
C LYS A 327 -13.65 -13.26 32.86
N HIS A 328 -12.71 -14.12 33.20
CA HIS A 328 -12.65 -14.78 34.51
C HIS A 328 -12.60 -13.82 35.72
N THR A 329 -12.08 -12.60 35.56
CA THR A 329 -12.03 -11.63 36.67
C THR A 329 -13.34 -10.89 36.91
N THR A 330 -14.29 -10.90 35.95
CA THR A 330 -15.49 -10.05 36.05
C THR A 330 -16.35 -10.38 37.26
N VAL A 331 -16.51 -11.66 37.62
CA VAL A 331 -17.30 -12.04 38.80
C VAL A 331 -16.64 -11.53 40.08
N PRO A 332 -15.36 -11.83 40.39
CA PRO A 332 -14.66 -11.21 41.52
C PRO A 332 -14.68 -9.68 41.53
N ASP A 333 -14.51 -9.04 40.37
CA ASP A 333 -14.51 -7.58 40.23
C ASP A 333 -15.88 -6.95 40.63
N ASN A 334 -16.97 -7.73 40.61
CA ASN A 334 -18.34 -7.25 40.81
C ASN A 334 -19.10 -7.95 41.94
N THR A 335 -18.40 -8.72 42.78
CA THR A 335 -18.98 -9.44 43.92
C THR A 335 -18.10 -9.28 45.14
N ASP A 336 -18.57 -9.78 46.29
CA ASP A 336 -17.80 -9.84 47.55
C ASP A 336 -17.32 -8.45 48.04
N GLY A 337 -18.08 -7.40 47.72
CA GLY A 337 -17.80 -6.01 48.10
C GLY A 337 -16.81 -5.26 47.19
N SER A 338 -16.33 -5.89 46.11
CA SER A 338 -15.39 -5.26 45.16
C SER A 338 -16.02 -4.16 44.30
N ASN A 339 -17.33 -4.22 44.06
CA ASN A 339 -18.09 -3.18 43.35
C ASN A 339 -19.13 -2.56 44.29
N THR A 340 -19.03 -1.25 44.47
CA THR A 340 -19.87 -0.46 45.38
C THR A 340 -21.14 0.08 44.73
N GLU A 341 -21.40 -0.23 43.46
CA GLU A 341 -22.65 0.14 42.79
C GLU A 341 -23.85 -0.64 43.37
N ASP A 342 -25.00 0.02 43.44
CA ASP A 342 -26.21 -0.51 44.10
C ASP A 342 -26.66 -1.89 43.60
N TRP A 343 -26.41 -2.18 42.32
CA TRP A 343 -26.81 -3.46 41.71
C TRP A 343 -25.90 -4.63 42.11
N ALA A 344 -24.69 -4.35 42.58
CA ALA A 344 -23.62 -5.33 42.84
C ALA A 344 -23.30 -5.51 44.33
N ILE A 345 -23.67 -4.54 45.19
CA ILE A 345 -23.26 -4.48 46.60
C ILE A 345 -23.62 -5.72 47.43
N SER A 346 -24.69 -6.42 47.07
CA SER A 346 -25.19 -7.62 47.77
C SER A 346 -24.78 -8.94 47.11
N LEU A 347 -24.05 -8.89 45.99
CA LEU A 347 -23.69 -10.08 45.24
C LEU A 347 -22.49 -10.79 45.87
N ARG A 348 -22.59 -12.12 45.95
CA ARG A 348 -21.50 -12.99 46.38
C ARG A 348 -21.02 -13.86 45.24
N SER A 349 -19.71 -14.06 45.13
CA SER A 349 -19.11 -14.87 44.06
C SER A 349 -19.59 -16.33 44.10
N GLU A 350 -19.93 -16.86 45.28
CA GLU A 350 -20.48 -18.20 45.51
C GLU A 350 -21.83 -18.47 44.84
N ASN A 351 -22.58 -17.41 44.49
CA ASN A 351 -23.88 -17.53 43.82
C ASN A 351 -23.76 -17.83 42.31
N PHE A 352 -22.53 -17.91 41.80
CA PHE A 352 -22.24 -18.10 40.38
C PHE A 352 -21.28 -19.27 40.18
N ARG A 353 -21.41 -19.95 39.04
CA ARG A 353 -20.51 -21.05 38.64
C ARG A 353 -20.06 -20.87 37.20
N LEU A 354 -18.88 -21.42 36.89
CA LEU A 354 -18.37 -21.50 35.53
C LEU A 354 -18.98 -22.73 34.85
N MET A 355 -19.40 -22.58 33.60
CA MET A 355 -19.82 -23.70 32.76
C MET A 355 -18.63 -24.19 31.94
N CYS A 356 -18.27 -25.47 32.08
CA CYS A 356 -17.06 -26.01 31.47
C CYS A 356 -17.35 -26.60 30.08
N PRO A 357 -16.50 -26.38 29.06
CA PRO A 357 -16.70 -27.02 27.76
C PRO A 357 -16.74 -28.54 27.83
N SER A 358 -15.99 -29.18 28.73
CA SER A 358 -16.02 -30.63 28.96
C SER A 358 -17.33 -31.17 29.53
N GLY A 359 -18.27 -30.28 29.91
CA GLY A 359 -19.46 -30.62 30.70
C GLY A 359 -19.23 -30.41 32.20
N GLY A 360 -20.33 -30.18 32.93
CA GLY A 360 -20.34 -29.84 34.35
C GLY A 360 -20.13 -28.35 34.63
N THR A 361 -20.12 -28.00 35.91
CA THR A 361 -19.85 -26.64 36.38
C THR A 361 -18.76 -26.61 37.46
N ALA A 362 -17.90 -25.60 37.44
CA ALA A 362 -16.82 -25.41 38.41
C ALA A 362 -17.00 -24.11 39.21
N ALA A 363 -16.28 -23.97 40.33
CA ALA A 363 -16.24 -22.71 41.06
C ALA A 363 -15.61 -21.60 40.20
N VAL A 364 -15.98 -20.33 40.46
CA VAL A 364 -15.44 -19.17 39.72
C VAL A 364 -13.92 -19.03 39.82
N THR A 365 -13.31 -19.61 40.86
CA THR A 365 -11.86 -19.67 41.08
C THR A 365 -11.14 -20.71 40.21
N GLU A 366 -11.85 -21.70 39.68
CA GLU A 366 -11.31 -22.82 38.88
C GLU A 366 -11.24 -22.50 37.37
N PHE A 367 -11.23 -21.21 37.01
CA PHE A 367 -11.21 -20.76 35.61
C PHE A 367 -10.04 -21.31 34.78
N ARG A 368 -8.92 -21.70 35.40
CA ARG A 368 -7.74 -22.22 34.67
C ARG A 368 -8.00 -23.57 34.00
N THR A 369 -8.85 -24.39 34.60
CA THR A 369 -9.29 -25.70 34.10
C THR A 369 -10.66 -25.63 33.42
N CYS A 370 -11.51 -24.69 33.83
CA CYS A 370 -12.86 -24.48 33.29
C CYS A 370 -12.98 -23.13 32.57
N ASN A 371 -12.60 -23.09 31.28
CA ASN A 371 -12.68 -21.88 30.44
C ASN A 371 -12.96 -22.24 28.97
N LEU A 372 -13.39 -21.24 28.19
CA LEU A 372 -13.58 -21.35 26.74
C LEU A 372 -12.26 -21.32 25.97
N ALA A 373 -11.36 -20.42 26.35
CA ALA A 373 -10.00 -20.28 25.83
C ALA A 373 -9.17 -19.31 26.70
N LEU A 374 -7.84 -19.42 26.60
CA LEU A 374 -6.93 -18.36 27.02
C LEU A 374 -6.81 -17.34 25.87
N VAL A 375 -7.27 -16.12 26.14
CA VAL A 375 -7.31 -15.03 25.18
C VAL A 375 -6.09 -14.14 25.37
N PRO A 376 -5.37 -13.77 24.30
CA PRO A 376 -4.33 -12.75 24.42
C PRO A 376 -4.92 -11.43 24.92
N ALA A 377 -4.15 -10.67 25.70
CA ALA A 377 -4.47 -9.27 25.96
C ALA A 377 -4.56 -8.49 24.63
N HIS A 378 -4.94 -7.22 24.71
CA HIS A 378 -4.80 -6.35 23.54
C HIS A 378 -3.35 -6.36 23.07
N GLU A 379 -3.13 -6.48 21.76
CA GLU A 379 -1.78 -6.55 21.19
C GLU A 379 -1.54 -5.36 20.27
N VAL A 380 -0.32 -4.82 20.34
CA VAL A 380 0.17 -3.83 19.39
C VAL A 380 0.64 -4.57 18.15
N VAL A 381 0.04 -4.26 17.02
CA VAL A 381 0.32 -4.88 15.73
C VAL A 381 0.98 -3.90 14.77
N VAL A 382 1.73 -4.43 13.82
CA VAL A 382 2.40 -3.71 12.73
C VAL A 382 2.19 -4.42 11.40
N SER A 383 2.51 -3.75 10.31
CA SER A 383 2.55 -4.38 8.99
C SER A 383 3.60 -5.51 8.95
N GLY A 384 3.21 -6.72 8.53
CA GLY A 384 4.14 -7.84 8.29
C GLY A 384 5.04 -7.65 7.06
N ARG A 385 5.10 -6.43 6.51
CA ARG A 385 6.04 -6.04 5.45
C ARG A 385 7.26 -5.29 6.00
N LEU A 386 7.26 -4.96 7.30
CA LEU A 386 8.41 -4.31 7.93
C LEU A 386 9.63 -5.23 7.88
N THR A 387 10.81 -4.64 7.75
CA THR A 387 12.06 -5.39 7.90
C THR A 387 12.30 -5.71 9.37
N GLU A 388 13.01 -6.79 9.67
CA GLU A 388 13.39 -7.14 11.05
C GLU A 388 14.09 -5.99 11.79
N ALA A 389 14.93 -5.21 11.07
CA ALA A 389 15.57 -4.02 11.61
C ALA A 389 14.54 -2.97 12.06
N ARG A 390 13.57 -2.62 11.20
CA ARG A 390 12.52 -1.65 11.54
C ARG A 390 11.55 -2.18 12.60
N LEU A 391 11.25 -3.47 12.59
CA LEU A 391 10.43 -4.11 13.61
C LEU A 391 11.10 -4.01 14.99
N SER A 392 12.42 -4.21 15.05
CA SER A 392 13.21 -4.06 16.28
C SER A 392 13.20 -2.62 16.80
N GLU A 393 13.41 -1.64 15.91
CA GLU A 393 13.28 -0.21 16.22
C GLU A 393 11.91 0.14 16.80
N VAL A 394 10.83 -0.29 16.14
CA VAL A 394 9.45 -0.07 16.60
C VAL A 394 9.24 -0.68 17.99
N ARG A 395 9.70 -1.93 18.20
CA ARG A 395 9.61 -2.61 19.49
C ARG A 395 10.34 -1.84 20.59
N GLN A 396 11.53 -1.32 20.32
CA GLN A 396 12.32 -0.56 21.28
C GLN A 396 11.64 0.74 21.71
N VAL A 397 11.08 1.51 20.76
CA VAL A 397 10.33 2.74 21.06
C VAL A 397 9.12 2.44 21.93
N LEU A 398 8.33 1.43 21.55
CA LEU A 398 7.11 1.07 22.28
C LEU A 398 7.39 0.60 23.71
N LEU A 399 8.44 -0.22 23.91
CA LEU A 399 8.84 -0.69 25.24
C LEU A 399 9.40 0.47 26.09
N GLY A 400 10.23 1.34 25.51
CA GLY A 400 10.78 2.51 26.20
C GLY A 400 9.69 3.46 26.69
N VAL A 401 8.73 3.78 25.82
CA VAL A 401 7.53 4.57 26.17
C VAL A 401 6.72 3.89 27.26
N ALA A 402 6.43 2.60 27.14
CA ALA A 402 5.65 1.87 28.13
C ALA A 402 6.32 1.81 29.51
N GLN A 403 7.65 1.67 29.55
CA GLN A 403 8.41 1.60 30.80
C GLN A 403 8.44 2.94 31.53
N VAL A 404 8.76 4.03 30.82
CA VAL A 404 8.90 5.39 31.39
C VAL A 404 7.56 5.92 31.93
N PHE A 405 6.46 5.60 31.26
CA PHE A 405 5.11 6.04 31.62
C PHE A 405 4.26 4.95 32.29
N SER A 406 4.90 3.90 32.82
CA SER A 406 4.22 2.87 33.62
C SER A 406 3.66 3.46 34.93
N PRO A 407 2.60 2.88 35.52
CA PRO A 407 1.90 3.48 36.67
C PRO A 407 2.78 3.74 37.90
N SER A 408 3.85 2.96 38.08
CA SER A 408 4.82 3.11 39.18
C SER A 408 6.02 4.00 38.82
N ALA A 409 6.22 4.32 37.54
CA ALA A 409 7.36 5.11 37.09
C ALA A 409 7.15 6.63 37.28
N PRO A 410 8.21 7.42 37.49
CA PRO A 410 8.12 8.87 37.65
C PRO A 410 7.45 9.59 36.47
N GLY A 411 7.59 9.06 35.25
CA GLY A 411 6.99 9.64 34.05
C GLY A 411 5.46 9.67 34.10
N SER A 412 4.82 8.75 34.82
CA SER A 412 3.35 8.70 34.97
C SER A 412 2.74 9.94 35.61
N LYS A 413 3.53 10.71 36.38
CA LYS A 413 3.11 11.99 36.97
C LYS A 413 3.04 13.11 35.92
N THR A 414 3.80 12.99 34.84
CA THR A 414 3.84 13.97 33.74
C THR A 414 2.88 13.56 32.62
N PHE A 415 2.88 12.28 32.24
CA PHE A 415 2.00 11.77 31.21
C PHE A 415 1.51 10.36 31.60
N LYS A 416 0.18 10.18 31.62
CA LYS A 416 -0.45 8.89 31.90
C LYS A 416 -0.72 8.15 30.59
N LEU A 417 0.23 7.30 30.19
CA LEU A 417 0.02 6.38 29.07
C LEU A 417 -1.12 5.42 29.40
N PHE A 418 -1.04 4.79 30.57
CA PHE A 418 -2.08 3.91 31.09
C PHE A 418 -3.01 4.68 32.03
N GLY A 419 -4.30 4.75 31.67
CA GLY A 419 -5.34 5.42 32.44
C GLY A 419 -6.12 6.46 31.64
N LYS A 420 -7.11 7.06 32.31
CA LYS A 420 -8.00 8.06 31.70
C LYS A 420 -7.23 9.30 31.27
N TYR A 421 -7.58 9.84 30.11
CA TYR A 421 -7.05 11.10 29.58
C TYR A 421 -8.23 12.07 29.39
N GLN A 422 -8.17 13.21 30.09
CA GLN A 422 -9.25 14.21 30.11
C GLN A 422 -10.65 13.61 30.35
N GLY A 423 -10.76 12.64 31.27
CA GLY A 423 -12.00 11.94 31.58
C GLY A 423 -12.41 10.83 30.58
N LYS A 424 -11.79 10.78 29.39
CA LYS A 424 -11.99 9.73 28.38
C LYS A 424 -11.13 8.50 28.68
N SER A 425 -11.60 7.33 28.27
CA SER A 425 -11.00 6.04 28.63
C SER A 425 -10.51 5.29 27.39
N ASP A 426 -9.53 4.40 27.58
CA ASP A 426 -9.05 3.43 26.59
C ASP A 426 -8.55 4.09 25.28
N LEU A 427 -7.77 5.16 25.41
CA LEU A 427 -7.13 5.86 24.29
C LEU A 427 -5.68 5.38 24.15
N LEU A 428 -5.26 4.99 22.93
CA LEU A 428 -3.99 4.32 22.56
C LEU A 428 -3.82 2.91 23.13
N VAL A 429 -4.05 2.75 24.44
CA VAL A 429 -3.95 1.50 25.19
C VAL A 429 -5.05 1.47 26.26
N LYS A 430 -5.39 0.30 26.80
CA LYS A 430 -6.39 0.18 27.86
C LYS A 430 -5.97 0.90 29.13
N ASN A 431 -6.96 1.50 29.81
CA ASN A 431 -6.74 2.13 31.11
C ASN A 431 -6.24 1.17 32.18
N SER A 432 -6.69 -0.09 32.13
CA SER A 432 -6.37 -1.12 33.11
C SER A 432 -5.00 -1.76 32.88
N ALA A 433 -4.36 -1.51 31.74
CA ALA A 433 -3.03 -2.02 31.46
C ALA A 433 -2.01 -1.36 32.41
N VAL A 434 -0.99 -2.11 32.80
CA VAL A 434 0.09 -1.65 33.70
C VAL A 434 1.44 -1.61 33.00
N GLY A 435 1.50 -2.10 31.76
CA GLY A 435 2.71 -2.16 30.94
C GLY A 435 2.44 -2.82 29.59
N LEU A 436 3.49 -2.89 28.77
CA LEU A 436 3.55 -3.69 27.54
C LEU A 436 4.67 -4.73 27.67
N ARG A 437 4.47 -5.92 27.11
CA ARG A 437 5.42 -7.04 27.14
C ARG A 437 5.65 -7.58 25.74
N ALA A 438 6.89 -7.98 25.41
CA ALA A 438 7.19 -8.61 24.13
C ALA A 438 6.63 -10.04 24.08
N LEU A 439 6.15 -10.45 22.90
CA LEU A 439 5.60 -11.80 22.70
C LEU A 439 6.64 -12.92 22.83
N SER A 440 7.92 -12.60 22.66
CA SER A 440 9.04 -13.54 22.88
C SER A 440 9.20 -13.93 24.35
N GLU A 441 8.58 -13.20 25.27
CA GLU A 441 8.60 -13.47 26.71
C GLU A 441 7.42 -14.37 27.15
N ASP A 442 6.52 -14.75 26.23
CA ASP A 442 5.44 -15.69 26.53
C ASP A 442 6.01 -17.09 26.84
N THR A 443 5.44 -17.74 27.85
CA THR A 443 5.80 -19.12 28.19
C THR A 443 5.37 -20.08 27.06
N PRO A 444 6.01 -21.26 26.91
CA PRO A 444 5.60 -22.26 25.91
C PRO A 444 4.13 -22.66 26.02
N GLU A 445 3.58 -22.66 27.24
CA GLU A 445 2.16 -22.94 27.48
C GLU A 445 1.25 -21.81 26.97
N GLU A 446 1.59 -20.54 27.23
CA GLU A 446 0.87 -19.38 26.70
C GLU A 446 0.89 -19.38 25.17
N ILE A 447 2.05 -19.62 24.55
CA ILE A 447 2.19 -19.71 23.10
C ILE A 447 1.24 -20.78 22.53
N ARG A 448 1.23 -21.98 23.11
CA ARG A 448 0.35 -23.08 22.68
C ARG A 448 -1.13 -22.70 22.82
N ARG A 449 -1.53 -22.19 23.99
CA ARG A 449 -2.94 -21.84 24.24
C ARG A 449 -3.42 -20.66 23.38
N LYS A 450 -2.59 -19.65 23.15
CA LYS A 450 -2.88 -18.54 22.21
C LYS A 450 -3.03 -19.08 20.78
N LYS A 451 -2.22 -20.06 20.38
CA LYS A 451 -2.35 -20.73 19.06
C LYS A 451 -3.68 -21.48 18.96
N ASP A 452 -4.09 -22.19 20.01
CA ASP A 452 -5.39 -22.87 20.06
C ASP A 452 -6.55 -21.88 19.97
N TYR A 453 -6.45 -20.71 20.62
CA TYR A 453 -7.40 -19.61 20.48
C TYR A 453 -7.56 -19.15 19.02
N PHE A 454 -6.46 -18.83 18.33
CA PHE A 454 -6.52 -18.40 16.93
C PHE A 454 -7.00 -19.51 15.98
N LYS A 455 -6.70 -20.78 16.30
CA LYS A 455 -7.24 -21.93 15.58
C LYS A 455 -8.76 -22.00 15.72
N LYS A 456 -9.28 -21.85 16.95
CA LYS A 456 -10.71 -21.85 17.22
C LYS A 456 -11.44 -20.69 16.53
N LEU A 457 -10.83 -19.50 16.48
CA LEU A 457 -11.37 -18.39 15.67
C LEU A 457 -11.37 -18.70 14.18
N SER A 458 -10.39 -19.42 13.66
CA SER A 458 -10.36 -19.75 12.22
C SER A 458 -11.53 -20.64 11.77
N GLU A 459 -12.16 -21.38 12.68
CA GLU A 459 -13.34 -22.19 12.39
C GLU A 459 -14.57 -21.32 12.07
N LEU A 460 -14.68 -20.12 12.65
CA LEU A 460 -15.71 -19.12 12.33
C LEU A 460 -15.48 -18.44 10.98
N HIS A 461 -14.29 -18.53 10.40
CA HIS A 461 -13.96 -17.80 9.16
C HIS A 461 -13.89 -18.72 7.94
N ASN A 462 -14.36 -19.97 8.04
CA ASN A 462 -14.41 -20.90 6.92
C ASN A 462 -15.44 -20.49 5.85
N CYS A 463 -16.37 -19.59 6.18
CA CYS A 463 -17.40 -19.06 5.29
C CYS A 463 -16.95 -17.86 4.44
N ASP A 464 -15.85 -17.19 4.80
CA ASP A 464 -15.40 -16.02 4.05
C ASP A 464 -14.80 -16.38 2.69
N VAL A 465 -15.03 -15.52 1.70
CA VAL A 465 -14.34 -15.51 0.41
C VAL A 465 -13.61 -14.18 0.31
N ARG A 466 -12.30 -14.18 0.60
CA ARG A 466 -11.48 -12.97 0.52
C ARG A 466 -11.09 -12.69 -0.92
N VAL A 467 -11.47 -11.52 -1.40
CA VAL A 467 -11.15 -11.02 -2.73
C VAL A 467 -10.34 -9.74 -2.63
N CYS A 468 -9.42 -9.59 -3.56
CA CYS A 468 -8.57 -8.40 -3.61
C CYS A 468 -9.22 -7.30 -4.44
N ALA A 469 -9.21 -6.08 -3.91
CA ALA A 469 -9.61 -4.87 -4.63
C ALA A 469 -8.53 -3.80 -4.49
N LEU A 470 -8.37 -2.99 -5.53
CA LEU A 470 -7.42 -1.87 -5.48
C LEU A 470 -7.94 -0.81 -4.51
N GLU A 471 -7.06 -0.01 -3.91
CA GLU A 471 -7.43 1.04 -2.93
C GLU A 471 -8.60 1.91 -3.41
N GLU A 472 -8.53 2.41 -4.65
CA GLU A 472 -9.55 3.23 -5.29
C GLU A 472 -10.85 2.47 -5.66
N GLN A 473 -10.79 1.13 -5.70
CA GLN A 473 -11.88 0.23 -6.09
C GLN A 473 -12.54 -0.46 -4.88
N MET A 474 -12.18 -0.08 -3.65
CA MET A 474 -12.73 -0.69 -2.43
C MET A 474 -14.24 -0.50 -2.30
N ALA A 475 -14.79 0.61 -2.80
CA ALA A 475 -16.22 0.86 -2.79
C ALA A 475 -16.99 -0.16 -3.65
N ASP A 476 -16.49 -0.43 -4.85
CA ASP A 476 -17.05 -1.43 -5.76
C ASP A 476 -17.02 -2.83 -5.12
N CYS A 477 -15.88 -3.21 -4.54
CA CYS A 477 -15.79 -4.51 -3.86
C CYS A 477 -16.79 -4.63 -2.71
N LYS A 478 -16.95 -3.59 -1.89
CA LYS A 478 -17.92 -3.59 -0.78
C LYS A 478 -19.36 -3.70 -1.30
N ALA A 479 -19.67 -3.07 -2.44
CA ALA A 479 -20.97 -3.20 -3.10
C ALA A 479 -21.21 -4.64 -3.61
N MET A 480 -20.18 -5.29 -4.16
CA MET A 480 -20.24 -6.72 -4.52
C MET A 480 -20.50 -7.57 -3.29
N ALA A 481 -19.75 -7.36 -2.20
CA ALA A 481 -19.89 -8.14 -0.98
C ALA A 481 -21.29 -8.00 -0.37
N ALA A 482 -21.85 -6.79 -0.35
CA ALA A 482 -23.23 -6.56 0.07
C ALA A 482 -24.24 -7.31 -0.81
N THR A 483 -24.10 -7.21 -2.13
CA THR A 483 -24.98 -7.90 -3.09
C THR A 483 -24.91 -9.42 -2.92
N MET A 484 -23.71 -9.97 -2.73
CA MET A 484 -23.50 -11.41 -2.61
C MET A 484 -23.92 -11.98 -1.26
N THR A 485 -24.02 -11.13 -0.22
CA THR A 485 -24.54 -11.53 1.09
C THR A 485 -26.02 -11.94 0.99
N GLU A 486 -26.80 -11.31 0.11
CA GLU A 486 -28.20 -11.71 -0.18
C GLU A 486 -28.28 -13.12 -0.81
N GLU A 487 -27.25 -13.51 -1.57
CA GLU A 487 -27.13 -14.83 -2.20
C GLU A 487 -26.45 -15.87 -1.27
N GLY A 488 -26.32 -15.55 0.02
CA GLY A 488 -25.71 -16.42 1.03
C GLY A 488 -24.19 -16.57 0.90
N GLN A 489 -23.51 -15.69 0.17
CA GLN A 489 -22.04 -15.69 0.03
C GLN A 489 -21.42 -14.53 0.83
N GLN A 490 -20.48 -14.85 1.71
CA GLN A 490 -19.81 -13.86 2.56
C GLN A 490 -18.46 -13.45 1.96
N PHE A 491 -18.47 -12.40 1.15
CA PHE A 491 -17.24 -11.85 0.58
C PHE A 491 -16.58 -10.85 1.53
N VAL A 492 -15.26 -10.92 1.64
CA VAL A 492 -14.44 -9.98 2.41
C VAL A 492 -13.49 -9.27 1.46
N CYS A 493 -13.58 -7.94 1.45
CA CYS A 493 -12.77 -7.10 0.57
C CYS A 493 -11.43 -6.77 1.21
N VAL A 494 -10.35 -7.15 0.53
CA VAL A 494 -8.97 -6.93 0.96
C VAL A 494 -8.32 -5.93 0.01
N SER A 495 -7.80 -4.82 0.56
CA SER A 495 -7.19 -3.76 -0.23
C SER A 495 -5.77 -4.12 -0.68
N ALA A 496 -5.40 -3.74 -1.91
CA ALA A 496 -4.05 -3.85 -2.44
C ALA A 496 -3.68 -2.65 -3.32
N ARG A 497 -2.37 -2.47 -3.54
CA ARG A 497 -1.82 -1.39 -4.37
C ARG A 497 -2.14 -1.58 -5.86
N ASP A 498 -1.82 -2.77 -6.36
CA ASP A 498 -1.99 -3.19 -7.75
C ASP A 498 -2.25 -4.71 -7.82
N ARG A 499 -2.46 -5.25 -9.01
CA ARG A 499 -2.76 -6.68 -9.19
C ARG A 499 -1.55 -7.57 -8.86
N LEU A 500 -0.33 -7.07 -9.03
CA LEU A 500 0.88 -7.76 -8.57
C LEU A 500 0.84 -7.97 -7.04
N ASP A 501 0.47 -6.94 -6.27
CA ASP A 501 0.30 -7.08 -4.82
C ASP A 501 -0.85 -8.04 -4.47
N CYS A 502 -1.98 -8.02 -5.21
CA CYS A 502 -3.05 -9.00 -5.04
C CYS A 502 -2.57 -10.45 -5.19
N VAL A 503 -1.80 -10.76 -6.23
CA VAL A 503 -1.28 -12.13 -6.46
C VAL A 503 -0.29 -12.53 -5.36
N ARG A 504 0.55 -11.59 -4.89
CA ARG A 504 1.44 -11.83 -3.73
C ARG A 504 0.64 -12.11 -2.45
N ARG A 505 -0.47 -11.41 -2.23
CA ARG A 505 -1.38 -11.67 -1.11
C ARG A 505 -2.05 -13.05 -1.21
N VAL A 506 -2.42 -13.51 -2.41
CA VAL A 506 -2.88 -14.89 -2.63
C VAL A 506 -1.79 -15.91 -2.30
N MET A 507 -0.55 -15.67 -2.73
CA MET A 507 0.60 -16.53 -2.37
C MET A 507 0.84 -16.62 -0.87
N ARG A 508 0.52 -15.57 -0.11
CA ARG A 508 0.62 -15.53 1.36
C ARG A 508 -0.64 -16.06 2.07
N GLY A 509 -1.69 -16.44 1.34
CA GLY A 509 -2.96 -16.89 1.89
C GLY A 509 -3.82 -15.79 2.55
N GLN A 510 -3.52 -14.52 2.26
CA GLN A 510 -4.26 -13.35 2.75
C GLN A 510 -5.49 -13.03 1.89
N VAL A 511 -5.48 -13.49 0.63
CA VAL A 511 -6.58 -13.40 -0.33
C VAL A 511 -6.87 -14.82 -0.82
N ASP A 512 -8.16 -15.16 -0.96
CA ASP A 512 -8.55 -16.51 -1.37
C ASP A 512 -8.59 -16.67 -2.89
N MET A 513 -8.96 -15.63 -3.63
CA MET A 513 -8.91 -15.66 -5.09
C MET A 513 -8.63 -14.29 -5.72
N THR A 514 -8.00 -14.31 -6.90
CA THR A 514 -7.79 -13.12 -7.73
C THR A 514 -7.70 -13.51 -9.21
N PRO A 515 -8.13 -12.65 -10.15
CA PRO A 515 -7.84 -12.86 -11.56
C PRO A 515 -6.33 -12.72 -11.84
N LEU A 516 -5.80 -13.60 -12.68
CA LEU A 516 -4.43 -13.60 -13.18
C LEU A 516 -4.46 -13.71 -14.71
N PRO A 517 -4.02 -12.65 -15.42
CA PRO A 517 -3.93 -12.72 -16.88
C PRO A 517 -2.98 -13.82 -17.34
N GLY A 518 -3.30 -14.46 -18.48
CA GLY A 518 -2.53 -15.57 -19.05
C GLY A 518 -1.07 -15.22 -19.35
N SER A 519 -0.77 -13.94 -19.58
CA SER A 519 0.60 -13.42 -19.78
C SER A 519 1.47 -13.44 -18.52
N TYR A 520 0.88 -13.64 -17.34
CA TYR A 520 1.58 -13.63 -16.05
C TYR A 520 1.57 -14.99 -15.34
N LEU A 521 1.16 -16.07 -16.02
CA LEU A 521 1.12 -17.41 -15.43
C LEU A 521 2.46 -17.88 -14.87
N LYS A 522 3.58 -17.50 -15.51
CA LYS A 522 4.93 -17.85 -15.06
C LYS A 522 5.37 -17.13 -13.79
N PHE A 523 4.64 -16.11 -13.33
CA PHE A 523 4.97 -15.35 -12.12
C PHE A 523 5.15 -16.26 -10.91
N ASN A 524 4.28 -17.25 -10.77
CA ASN A 524 4.40 -18.27 -9.74
C ASN A 524 3.79 -19.59 -10.27
N PRO A 525 4.59 -20.66 -10.44
CA PRO A 525 4.12 -21.91 -11.03
C PRO A 525 3.24 -22.76 -10.08
N ASN A 526 3.19 -22.41 -8.79
CA ASN A 526 2.54 -23.21 -7.75
C ASN A 526 1.12 -22.74 -7.43
N LEU A 527 0.64 -21.65 -8.05
CA LEU A 527 -0.73 -21.20 -7.85
C LEU A 527 -1.70 -22.19 -8.48
N ARG A 528 -2.80 -22.46 -7.77
CA ARG A 528 -3.83 -23.39 -8.22
C ARG A 528 -4.90 -22.64 -9.00
N ILE A 529 -5.26 -23.16 -10.17
CA ILE A 529 -6.28 -22.57 -11.06
C ILE A 529 -7.66 -23.03 -10.60
N ILE A 530 -8.58 -22.09 -10.38
CA ILE A 530 -9.97 -22.41 -9.99
C ILE A 530 -10.93 -22.30 -11.19
N ALA A 531 -10.71 -21.36 -12.10
CA ALA A 531 -11.53 -21.17 -13.28
C ALA A 531 -10.74 -20.47 -14.39
N GLN A 532 -11.22 -20.60 -15.63
CA GLN A 532 -10.66 -19.93 -16.81
C GLN A 532 -11.70 -18.96 -17.38
N ALA A 533 -11.27 -17.74 -17.68
CA ALA A 533 -12.04 -16.73 -18.39
C ALA A 533 -11.92 -16.99 -19.90
N ARG A 534 -12.98 -17.51 -20.51
CA ARG A 534 -13.00 -17.93 -21.92
C ARG A 534 -14.00 -17.11 -22.72
N ASP A 535 -13.65 -16.83 -23.98
CA ASP A 535 -14.61 -16.30 -24.95
C ASP A 535 -15.64 -17.40 -25.29
N PRO A 536 -16.96 -17.14 -25.25
CA PRO A 536 -18.00 -18.14 -25.55
C PRO A 536 -17.87 -18.77 -26.92
N ILE A 537 -17.40 -18.01 -27.91
CA ILE A 537 -17.21 -18.48 -29.29
C ILE A 537 -16.13 -19.57 -29.32
N TYR A 538 -15.13 -19.45 -28.44
CA TYR A 538 -13.97 -20.33 -28.36
C TYR A 538 -13.90 -21.11 -27.04
N ALA A 539 -15.04 -21.26 -26.34
CA ALA A 539 -15.06 -21.83 -25.00
C ALA A 539 -14.59 -23.29 -24.94
N ALA A 540 -14.70 -24.01 -26.06
CA ALA A 540 -14.21 -25.37 -26.21
C ALA A 540 -12.68 -25.46 -26.40
N ASP A 541 -12.01 -24.35 -26.72
CA ASP A 541 -10.56 -24.36 -26.96
C ASP A 541 -9.77 -24.30 -25.64
N ASP A 542 -8.74 -25.14 -25.55
CA ASP A 542 -7.85 -25.20 -24.36
C ASP A 542 -7.04 -23.91 -24.12
N TYR A 543 -6.87 -23.10 -25.18
CA TYR A 543 -6.05 -21.90 -25.19
C TYR A 543 -6.73 -20.80 -26.00
N ARG A 544 -6.51 -19.54 -25.62
CA ARG A 544 -7.04 -18.35 -26.30
C ARG A 544 -6.69 -18.30 -27.78
N TYR A 545 -5.51 -18.82 -28.14
CA TYR A 545 -5.18 -19.16 -29.52
C TYR A 545 -3.93 -20.05 -29.59
N LYS A 546 -3.82 -20.82 -30.66
CA LYS A 546 -2.62 -21.60 -31.03
C LYS A 546 -1.87 -20.92 -32.18
N ALA A 547 -0.57 -20.67 -32.02
CA ALA A 547 0.31 -20.12 -33.04
C ALA A 547 0.81 -21.23 -33.98
N VAL A 548 0.67 -21.03 -35.28
CA VAL A 548 1.01 -22.01 -36.31
C VAL A 548 1.83 -21.38 -37.43
N MET A 549 2.63 -22.21 -38.09
CA MET A 549 3.38 -21.86 -39.28
C MET A 549 2.75 -22.50 -40.51
N VAL A 550 2.31 -21.67 -41.45
CA VAL A 550 1.76 -22.11 -42.73
C VAL A 550 2.85 -22.05 -43.79
N VAL A 551 3.09 -23.15 -44.49
CA VAL A 551 4.13 -23.26 -45.51
C VAL A 551 3.54 -23.66 -46.86
N ARG A 552 4.19 -23.24 -47.94
CA ARG A 552 3.91 -23.70 -49.31
C ARG A 552 4.64 -25.03 -49.56
N ARG A 553 3.88 -26.11 -49.79
CA ARG A 553 4.43 -27.47 -49.96
C ARG A 553 5.43 -27.59 -51.12
N GLY A 554 5.21 -26.82 -52.19
CA GLY A 554 6.09 -26.81 -53.37
C GLY A 554 7.46 -26.14 -53.16
N THR A 555 7.64 -25.36 -52.09
CA THR A 555 8.90 -24.63 -51.85
C THR A 555 9.55 -24.95 -50.51
N VAL A 556 8.80 -25.51 -49.56
CA VAL A 556 9.26 -25.85 -48.21
C VAL A 556 8.77 -27.25 -47.84
N THR A 557 9.71 -28.16 -47.54
CA THR A 557 9.41 -29.54 -47.13
C THR A 557 9.86 -29.83 -45.71
N ARG A 558 10.89 -29.12 -45.22
CA ARG A 558 11.44 -29.21 -43.86
C ARG A 558 11.78 -27.82 -43.34
N THR A 559 11.90 -27.65 -42.03
CA THR A 559 12.16 -26.34 -41.38
C THR A 559 13.45 -25.68 -41.88
N LEU A 560 14.50 -26.44 -42.16
CA LEU A 560 15.78 -25.91 -42.69
C LEU A 560 15.66 -25.28 -44.09
N ASP A 561 14.63 -25.64 -44.87
CA ASP A 561 14.42 -25.11 -46.21
C ASP A 561 13.98 -23.63 -46.18
N LEU A 562 13.67 -23.08 -45.00
CA LEU A 562 13.23 -21.69 -44.80
C LEU A 562 14.33 -20.66 -45.08
N ARG A 563 15.61 -21.05 -45.03
CA ARG A 563 16.72 -20.15 -45.35
C ARG A 563 16.63 -19.68 -46.80
N GLY A 564 16.67 -18.36 -47.00
CA GLY A 564 16.53 -17.71 -48.30
C GLY A 564 15.11 -17.70 -48.87
N LYS A 565 14.08 -18.09 -48.09
CA LYS A 565 12.67 -18.04 -48.51
C LYS A 565 12.03 -16.69 -48.19
N LYS A 566 10.80 -16.50 -48.68
CA LYS A 566 10.00 -15.30 -48.44
C LYS A 566 9.04 -15.49 -47.27
N SER A 567 9.16 -14.66 -46.23
CA SER A 567 8.33 -14.76 -45.02
C SER A 567 7.27 -13.66 -44.91
N CYS A 568 6.14 -14.01 -44.30
CA CYS A 568 5.03 -13.10 -44.03
C CYS A 568 4.70 -13.11 -42.53
N HIS A 569 4.83 -11.96 -41.88
CA HIS A 569 4.66 -11.81 -40.43
C HIS A 569 3.41 -10.97 -40.12
N THR A 570 2.79 -11.20 -38.96
CA THR A 570 1.57 -10.46 -38.59
C THR A 570 1.85 -9.01 -38.25
N ALA A 571 2.97 -8.75 -37.56
CA ALA A 571 3.57 -7.43 -37.33
C ALA A 571 4.84 -7.65 -36.49
N TYR A 572 5.74 -6.68 -36.48
CA TYR A 572 6.85 -6.62 -35.53
C TYR A 572 6.35 -6.70 -34.07
N GLY A 573 7.11 -7.36 -33.19
CA GLY A 573 6.82 -7.47 -31.76
C GLY A 573 5.64 -8.36 -31.35
N ARG A 574 4.74 -8.74 -32.26
CA ARG A 574 3.56 -9.57 -31.93
C ARG A 574 3.93 -11.00 -31.54
N THR A 575 3.24 -11.55 -30.55
CA THR A 575 3.50 -12.92 -30.03
C THR A 575 3.48 -14.00 -31.12
N THR A 576 2.38 -14.13 -31.87
CA THR A 576 2.21 -15.21 -32.87
C THR A 576 3.04 -15.04 -34.13
N GLY A 577 3.17 -13.81 -34.64
CA GLY A 577 3.80 -13.56 -35.94
C GLY A 577 5.27 -13.19 -35.86
N TRP A 578 5.80 -12.95 -34.66
CA TRP A 578 7.17 -12.47 -34.45
C TRP A 578 7.87 -13.26 -33.34
N LYS A 579 7.47 -13.09 -32.07
CA LYS A 579 8.20 -13.66 -30.93
C LYS A 579 8.27 -15.19 -30.94
N ILE A 580 7.13 -15.89 -31.13
CA ILE A 580 7.08 -17.37 -31.19
C ILE A 580 7.90 -17.91 -32.37
N PRO A 581 7.71 -17.41 -33.63
CA PRO A 581 8.50 -17.85 -34.76
C PRO A 581 10.01 -17.67 -34.57
N LEU A 582 10.45 -16.49 -34.11
CA LEU A 582 11.87 -16.19 -33.96
C LEU A 582 12.55 -17.15 -32.97
N ALA A 583 11.94 -17.34 -31.79
CA ALA A 583 12.42 -18.24 -30.76
C ALA A 583 12.54 -19.70 -31.26
N MET A 584 11.48 -20.20 -31.88
CA MET A 584 11.44 -21.60 -32.33
C MET A 584 12.36 -21.85 -33.53
N LEU A 585 12.46 -20.90 -34.47
CA LEU A 585 13.41 -20.99 -35.59
C LEU A 585 14.87 -20.87 -35.13
N LYS A 586 15.15 -20.11 -34.06
CA LYS A 586 16.46 -20.08 -33.42
C LYS A 586 16.79 -21.45 -32.83
N ARG A 587 15.89 -22.01 -32.02
CA ARG A 587 16.04 -23.33 -31.41
C ARG A 587 16.27 -24.44 -32.44
N ASP A 588 15.55 -24.39 -33.56
CA ASP A 588 15.66 -25.35 -34.65
C ASP A 588 16.89 -25.10 -35.54
N GLY A 589 17.73 -24.11 -35.22
CA GLY A 589 18.98 -23.77 -35.92
C GLY A 589 18.79 -23.10 -37.28
N VAL A 590 17.58 -22.63 -37.59
CA VAL A 590 17.27 -21.95 -38.86
C VAL A 590 17.77 -20.52 -38.83
N ILE A 591 17.49 -19.82 -37.73
CA ILE A 591 17.97 -18.47 -37.43
C ILE A 591 19.27 -18.59 -36.62
N SER A 592 20.27 -17.79 -36.98
CA SER A 592 21.50 -17.62 -36.20
C SER A 592 21.83 -16.13 -36.13
N PRO A 593 21.45 -15.43 -35.05
CA PRO A 593 21.65 -14.00 -34.94
C PRO A 593 23.15 -13.69 -34.78
N PRO A 594 23.68 -12.67 -35.47
CA PRO A 594 25.09 -12.30 -35.36
C PRO A 594 25.45 -11.58 -34.05
N CYS A 595 24.45 -11.09 -33.29
CA CYS A 595 24.59 -10.40 -31.98
C CYS A 595 25.75 -9.40 -31.94
N ASN A 596 25.72 -8.40 -32.83
CA ASN A 596 26.79 -7.43 -32.98
C ASN A 596 26.69 -6.32 -31.92
N PRO A 597 27.74 -6.03 -31.13
CA PRO A 597 27.68 -4.98 -30.10
C PRO A 597 27.41 -3.57 -30.63
N ASN A 598 27.57 -3.32 -31.93
CA ASN A 598 27.26 -2.05 -32.58
C ASN A 598 25.80 -1.95 -33.05
N GLN A 599 24.95 -2.90 -32.71
CA GLN A 599 23.52 -2.92 -33.01
C GLN A 599 22.73 -2.91 -31.71
N SER A 600 21.55 -2.28 -31.74
CA SER A 600 20.68 -2.25 -30.57
C SER A 600 19.94 -3.58 -30.42
N SER A 601 19.44 -3.84 -29.22
CA SER A 601 18.72 -5.07 -28.87
C SER A 601 17.47 -5.26 -29.76
N LEU A 602 16.80 -4.16 -30.12
CA LEU A 602 15.66 -4.18 -31.06
C LEU A 602 16.09 -4.53 -32.50
N GLU A 603 17.29 -4.12 -32.92
CA GLU A 603 17.83 -4.35 -34.27
C GLU A 603 18.28 -5.80 -34.45
N HIS A 604 18.76 -6.45 -33.39
CA HIS A 604 19.15 -7.86 -33.42
C HIS A 604 18.02 -8.78 -33.92
N GLU A 605 16.77 -8.54 -33.51
CA GLU A 605 15.62 -9.34 -33.97
C GLU A 605 15.41 -9.17 -35.49
N ILE A 606 15.53 -7.95 -36.00
CA ILE A 606 15.34 -7.63 -37.43
C ILE A 606 16.48 -8.23 -38.25
N VAL A 607 17.70 -8.12 -37.76
CA VAL A 607 18.90 -8.69 -38.41
C VAL A 607 18.80 -10.20 -38.48
N ALA A 608 18.36 -10.86 -37.40
CA ALA A 608 18.18 -12.31 -37.37
C ALA A 608 17.21 -12.81 -38.46
N VAL A 609 16.13 -12.06 -38.70
CA VAL A 609 15.19 -12.35 -39.80
C VAL A 609 15.83 -12.04 -41.15
N THR A 610 16.54 -10.91 -41.27
CA THR A 610 17.18 -10.46 -42.51
C THR A 610 18.28 -11.42 -42.98
N THR A 611 19.04 -12.01 -42.07
CA THR A 611 20.09 -13.00 -42.41
C THR A 611 19.50 -14.36 -42.81
N THR A 612 18.23 -14.60 -42.48
CA THR A 612 17.56 -15.88 -42.70
C THR A 612 16.66 -15.86 -43.94
N PHE A 613 15.88 -14.80 -44.14
CA PHE A 613 14.92 -14.67 -45.25
C PHE A 613 15.40 -13.64 -46.27
N ASN A 614 15.24 -13.92 -47.56
CA ASN A 614 15.72 -12.99 -48.60
C ASN A 614 14.82 -11.76 -48.76
N ARG A 615 13.51 -11.92 -48.51
CA ARG A 615 12.48 -10.89 -48.56
C ARG A 615 11.41 -11.23 -47.52
N ALA A 616 10.85 -10.22 -46.88
CA ALA A 616 9.75 -10.43 -45.94
C ALA A 616 8.69 -9.34 -46.05
N CYS A 617 7.56 -9.58 -45.38
CA CYS A 617 6.68 -8.52 -44.94
C CYS A 617 6.63 -8.51 -43.41
N VAL A 618 7.22 -7.48 -42.81
CA VAL A 618 7.23 -7.22 -41.37
C VAL A 618 6.55 -5.87 -41.11
N PRO A 619 5.20 -5.82 -41.09
CA PRO A 619 4.47 -4.57 -40.91
C PRO A 619 4.49 -4.08 -39.46
N GLY A 620 4.19 -2.80 -39.24
CA GLY A 620 4.07 -2.17 -37.92
C GLY A 620 5.27 -1.31 -37.52
N THR A 621 5.31 -0.88 -36.25
CA THR A 621 6.39 -0.06 -35.68
C THR A 621 7.52 -0.94 -35.14
N TRP A 622 8.70 -0.83 -35.73
CA TRP A 622 9.93 -1.53 -35.35
C TRP A 622 10.68 -0.83 -34.21
N ALA A 623 10.57 0.50 -34.14
CA ALA A 623 11.06 1.30 -33.03
C ALA A 623 9.96 2.26 -32.55
N THR A 624 10.02 2.65 -31.28
CA THR A 624 9.08 3.60 -30.68
C THR A 624 9.28 5.02 -31.20
N ILE A 625 10.50 5.37 -31.60
CA ILE A 625 10.85 6.67 -32.18
C ILE A 625 10.67 6.59 -33.71
N THR A 626 9.80 7.43 -34.26
CA THR A 626 9.44 7.46 -35.69
C THR A 626 10.64 7.61 -36.64
N SER A 627 11.62 8.44 -36.27
CA SER A 627 12.83 8.64 -37.07
C SER A 627 13.74 7.40 -37.09
N VAL A 628 13.88 6.72 -35.95
CA VAL A 628 14.63 5.46 -35.82
C VAL A 628 13.93 4.34 -36.58
N ASP A 629 12.60 4.23 -36.43
CA ASP A 629 11.78 3.27 -37.17
C ASP A 629 11.95 3.41 -38.68
N SER A 630 11.85 4.64 -39.18
CA SER A 630 12.03 4.97 -40.60
C SER A 630 13.44 4.61 -41.08
N ALA A 631 14.47 4.93 -40.30
CA ALA A 631 15.86 4.64 -40.63
C ALA A 631 16.14 3.13 -40.69
N LEU A 632 15.58 2.35 -39.77
CA LEU A 632 15.71 0.89 -39.76
C LEU A 632 14.99 0.27 -40.96
N LYS A 633 13.77 0.71 -41.26
CA LYS A 633 13.01 0.22 -42.43
C LYS A 633 13.71 0.54 -43.74
N GLN A 634 14.36 1.71 -43.84
CA GLN A 634 15.18 2.06 -45.00
C GLN A 634 16.42 1.16 -45.10
N ARG A 635 17.11 0.92 -43.98
CA ARG A 635 18.30 0.05 -43.92
C ARG A 635 17.97 -1.40 -44.29
N TYR A 636 16.83 -1.91 -43.83
CA TYR A 636 16.38 -3.29 -44.03
C TYR A 636 15.16 -3.39 -44.96
N ALA A 637 15.16 -2.61 -46.06
CA ALA A 637 14.02 -2.52 -46.99
C ALA A 637 13.54 -3.87 -47.54
N ALA A 638 14.42 -4.89 -47.62
CA ALA A 638 14.04 -6.25 -48.01
C ALA A 638 12.95 -6.85 -47.12
N MET A 639 12.90 -6.48 -45.83
CA MET A 639 11.92 -6.98 -44.85
C MET A 639 10.53 -6.32 -44.98
N CYS A 640 10.42 -5.28 -45.80
CA CYS A 640 9.16 -4.61 -46.14
C CYS A 640 8.73 -4.87 -47.59
N SER A 641 9.61 -5.48 -48.38
CA SER A 641 9.46 -5.63 -49.82
C SER A 641 8.34 -6.58 -50.26
N MET A 642 7.80 -7.40 -49.36
CA MET A 642 6.62 -8.25 -49.60
C MET A 642 5.32 -7.63 -49.07
N CYS A 643 5.38 -6.52 -48.34
CA CYS A 643 4.19 -5.82 -47.86
C CYS A 643 3.42 -5.18 -49.02
N LYS A 644 2.15 -4.81 -48.78
CA LYS A 644 1.30 -4.29 -49.85
C LYS A 644 1.76 -2.89 -50.28
N SER A 645 2.02 -2.03 -49.30
CA SER A 645 2.52 -0.66 -49.48
C SER A 645 4.00 -0.61 -49.89
N GLY A 646 4.78 -1.61 -49.48
CA GLY A 646 6.25 -1.60 -49.55
C GLY A 646 6.94 -0.83 -48.42
N THR A 647 6.22 0.00 -47.67
CA THR A 647 6.71 0.77 -46.51
C THR A 647 6.45 0.08 -45.18
N CYS A 648 5.64 -0.99 -45.16
CA CYS A 648 5.38 -1.87 -44.01
C CYS A 648 4.95 -1.11 -42.73
N ASP A 649 4.22 -0.01 -42.87
CA ASP A 649 3.71 0.76 -41.73
C ASP A 649 2.50 0.08 -41.04
N VAL A 650 1.97 0.73 -40.01
CA VAL A 650 0.83 0.24 -39.21
C VAL A 650 -0.48 0.15 -40.01
N ASN A 651 -0.56 0.82 -41.15
CA ASN A 651 -1.75 0.86 -42.00
C ASN A 651 -1.63 -0.09 -43.22
N ASP A 652 -0.58 -0.91 -43.30
CA ASP A 652 -0.41 -1.85 -44.41
C ASP A 652 -1.50 -2.94 -44.42
N ASP A 653 -2.07 -3.22 -45.59
CA ASP A 653 -3.13 -4.24 -45.77
C ASP A 653 -2.73 -5.66 -45.33
N TYR A 654 -1.43 -5.96 -45.26
CA TYR A 654 -0.92 -7.25 -44.81
C TYR A 654 -0.60 -7.31 -43.31
N ILE A 655 -0.91 -6.26 -42.54
CA ILE A 655 -0.86 -6.32 -41.08
C ILE A 655 -1.93 -7.26 -40.49
N GLY A 656 -1.59 -7.93 -39.40
CA GLY A 656 -2.48 -8.83 -38.68
C GLY A 656 -2.44 -10.30 -39.11
N TYR A 657 -3.27 -11.12 -38.47
CA TYR A 657 -3.28 -12.57 -38.64
C TYR A 657 -3.75 -13.00 -40.04
N GLU A 658 -4.76 -12.33 -40.58
CA GLU A 658 -5.25 -12.58 -41.94
C GLU A 658 -4.31 -11.95 -42.99
N GLY A 659 -3.80 -10.75 -42.73
CA GLY A 659 -2.88 -10.03 -43.62
C GLY A 659 -1.61 -10.84 -43.94
N ALA A 660 -1.03 -11.51 -42.95
CA ALA A 660 0.10 -12.42 -43.18
C ALA A 660 -0.23 -13.57 -44.15
N LEU A 661 -1.46 -14.09 -44.11
CA LEU A 661 -1.93 -15.13 -45.03
C LEU A 661 -2.21 -14.56 -46.43
N ARG A 662 -2.68 -13.31 -46.52
CA ARG A 662 -2.81 -12.62 -47.82
C ARG A 662 -1.44 -12.38 -48.46
N CYS A 663 -0.44 -11.96 -47.69
CA CYS A 663 0.96 -11.87 -48.15
C CYS A 663 1.45 -13.23 -48.71
N LEU A 664 1.14 -14.34 -48.04
CA LEU A 664 1.48 -15.69 -48.49
C LEU A 664 0.86 -16.00 -49.85
N THR A 665 -0.44 -15.75 -50.01
CA THR A 665 -1.19 -16.17 -51.20
C THR A 665 -1.11 -15.19 -52.36
N GLU A 666 -1.07 -13.88 -52.11
CA GLU A 666 -1.20 -12.82 -53.12
C GLU A 666 0.16 -12.30 -53.62
N LYS A 667 1.18 -12.23 -52.75
CA LYS A 667 2.55 -11.82 -53.12
C LYS A 667 3.51 -12.99 -53.33
N GLY A 668 3.01 -14.21 -53.22
CA GLY A 668 3.81 -15.42 -53.42
C GLY A 668 4.86 -15.62 -52.32
N GLY A 669 4.46 -15.44 -51.07
CA GLY A 669 5.25 -15.86 -49.91
C GLY A 669 5.40 -17.40 -49.86
N ASP A 670 6.42 -17.85 -49.15
CA ASP A 670 6.71 -19.26 -48.92
C ASP A 670 6.24 -19.73 -47.53
N VAL A 671 6.30 -18.82 -46.55
CA VAL A 671 5.91 -19.08 -45.16
C VAL A 671 5.13 -17.91 -44.58
N ALA A 672 4.12 -18.21 -43.78
CA ALA A 672 3.39 -17.22 -42.98
C ALA A 672 3.10 -17.72 -41.58
N PHE A 673 3.08 -16.79 -40.64
CA PHE A 673 2.81 -17.07 -39.23
C PHE A 673 1.46 -16.49 -38.85
N SER A 674 0.57 -17.31 -38.29
CA SER A 674 -0.77 -16.89 -37.92
C SER A 674 -1.38 -17.78 -36.84
N LYS A 675 -2.65 -17.56 -36.51
CA LYS A 675 -3.41 -18.37 -35.55
C LYS A 675 -4.09 -19.53 -36.27
N LEU A 676 -4.15 -20.70 -35.64
CA LEU A 676 -4.80 -21.89 -36.22
C LEU A 676 -6.23 -21.60 -36.71
N THR A 677 -7.05 -20.98 -35.86
CA THR A 677 -8.45 -20.66 -36.16
C THR A 677 -8.60 -19.70 -37.35
N VAL A 678 -7.69 -18.72 -37.45
CA VAL A 678 -7.66 -17.77 -38.59
C VAL A 678 -7.22 -18.48 -39.86
N VAL A 679 -6.24 -19.38 -39.80
CA VAL A 679 -5.78 -20.16 -40.95
C VAL A 679 -6.90 -21.06 -41.48
N GLN A 680 -7.56 -21.82 -40.60
CA GLN A 680 -8.66 -22.70 -40.99
C GLN A 680 -9.81 -21.91 -41.63
N LYS A 681 -10.18 -20.77 -41.04
CA LYS A 681 -11.19 -19.88 -41.62
C LYS A 681 -10.75 -19.30 -42.96
N PHE A 682 -9.51 -18.87 -43.09
CA PHE A 682 -8.97 -18.26 -44.31
C PHE A 682 -8.95 -19.21 -45.51
N PHE A 683 -8.64 -20.49 -45.27
CA PHE A 683 -8.62 -21.53 -46.30
C PHE A 683 -9.96 -22.27 -46.46
N SER A 684 -11.02 -21.81 -45.79
CA SER A 684 -12.37 -22.33 -46.00
C SER A 684 -13.02 -21.76 -47.28
N ASN A 685 -14.11 -22.40 -47.75
CA ASN A 685 -14.97 -21.91 -48.84
C ASN A 685 -14.21 -21.61 -50.14
N ALA A 686 -14.22 -20.35 -50.60
CA ALA A 686 -13.69 -19.93 -51.90
C ALA A 686 -12.17 -20.20 -52.08
N ARG A 687 -11.43 -20.40 -50.99
CA ARG A 687 -9.99 -20.68 -51.00
C ARG A 687 -9.67 -22.16 -50.68
N ALA A 688 -10.68 -23.01 -50.58
CA ALA A 688 -10.50 -24.44 -50.30
C ALA A 688 -9.61 -25.15 -51.34
N VAL A 689 -9.63 -24.68 -52.60
CA VAL A 689 -8.77 -25.22 -53.68
C VAL A 689 -7.28 -25.05 -53.36
N LEU A 690 -6.92 -24.02 -52.58
CA LEU A 690 -5.53 -23.75 -52.19
C LEU A 690 -5.05 -24.65 -51.05
N VAL A 691 -5.94 -25.38 -50.35
CA VAL A 691 -5.56 -26.23 -49.19
C VAL A 691 -4.54 -27.29 -49.57
N ASN A 692 -4.58 -27.83 -50.79
CA ASN A 692 -3.59 -28.81 -51.26
C ASN A 692 -2.21 -28.20 -51.55
N THR A 693 -2.11 -26.87 -51.70
CA THR A 693 -0.86 -26.16 -51.98
C THR A 693 -0.10 -25.78 -50.71
N TYR A 694 -0.82 -25.63 -49.60
CA TYR A 694 -0.28 -25.19 -48.32
C TYR A 694 -0.43 -26.27 -47.25
N GLY A 695 0.33 -26.17 -46.17
CA GLY A 695 0.23 -27.07 -45.02
C GLY A 695 0.71 -26.39 -43.76
N LEU A 696 0.41 -27.00 -42.61
CA LEU A 696 0.92 -26.56 -41.31
C LEU A 696 2.22 -27.30 -41.02
N MET A 697 3.30 -26.56 -40.79
CA MET A 697 4.57 -27.13 -40.35
C MET A 697 4.58 -27.25 -38.83
N CYS A 698 4.65 -28.48 -38.33
CA CYS A 698 4.67 -28.79 -36.92
C CYS A 698 6.09 -28.65 -36.33
N PRO A 699 6.22 -28.51 -34.99
CA PRO A 699 7.54 -28.41 -34.35
C PRO A 699 8.45 -29.62 -34.54
N ASP A 700 7.90 -30.79 -34.89
CA ASP A 700 8.67 -32.00 -35.19
C ASP A 700 9.07 -32.11 -36.68
N GLY A 701 8.82 -31.06 -37.47
CA GLY A 701 9.17 -30.97 -38.88
C GLY A 701 8.18 -31.65 -39.84
N ARG A 702 7.09 -32.25 -39.35
CA ARG A 702 6.03 -32.80 -40.21
C ARG A 702 5.16 -31.67 -40.78
N ILE A 703 4.67 -31.85 -42.01
CA ILE A 703 3.66 -30.98 -42.61
C ILE A 703 2.31 -31.69 -42.61
N VAL A 704 1.34 -31.16 -41.88
CA VAL A 704 -0.02 -31.68 -41.81
C VAL A 704 -1.00 -30.81 -42.59
N ASP A 705 -2.11 -31.41 -43.02
CA ASP A 705 -3.16 -30.67 -43.73
C ASP A 705 -3.92 -29.75 -42.76
N ILE A 706 -4.21 -28.53 -43.23
CA ILE A 706 -4.83 -27.45 -42.44
C ILE A 706 -6.19 -27.88 -41.85
N THR A 707 -6.95 -28.68 -42.59
CA THR A 707 -8.29 -29.16 -42.22
C THR A 707 -8.28 -30.54 -41.57
N SER A 708 -7.11 -31.17 -41.41
CA SER A 708 -7.02 -32.49 -40.78
C SER A 708 -7.25 -32.40 -39.27
N PRO A 709 -7.76 -33.48 -38.64
CA PRO A 709 -7.85 -33.55 -37.17
C PRO A 709 -6.50 -33.33 -36.48
N ASN A 710 -5.39 -33.69 -37.13
CA ASN A 710 -4.03 -33.52 -36.59
C ASN A 710 -3.57 -32.05 -36.55
N ALA A 711 -4.30 -31.13 -37.18
CA ALA A 711 -3.96 -29.70 -37.18
C ALA A 711 -4.05 -29.07 -35.78
N SER A 712 -4.94 -29.57 -34.91
CA SER A 712 -5.13 -29.07 -33.54
C SER A 712 -3.90 -29.28 -32.64
N ASP A 713 -3.12 -30.34 -32.90
CA ASP A 713 -1.90 -30.70 -32.16
C ASP A 713 -0.64 -30.09 -32.79
N CYS A 714 -0.76 -29.60 -34.03
CA CYS A 714 0.31 -28.99 -34.81
C CYS A 714 0.41 -27.48 -34.56
N PHE A 715 0.89 -27.10 -33.39
CA PHE A 715 1.14 -25.69 -33.04
C PHE A 715 2.50 -25.50 -32.37
N TRP A 716 3.09 -24.32 -32.51
CA TRP A 716 4.44 -24.03 -32.00
C TRP A 716 4.38 -23.61 -30.53
N ALA A 717 3.48 -22.70 -30.20
CA ALA A 717 3.10 -22.35 -28.85
C ALA A 717 1.65 -21.82 -28.84
N ALA A 718 1.05 -21.72 -27.66
CA ALA A 718 -0.31 -21.26 -27.48
C ALA A 718 -0.37 -20.14 -26.45
N ARG A 719 -1.29 -19.19 -26.60
CA ARG A 719 -1.55 -18.18 -25.57
C ARG A 719 -2.61 -18.72 -24.61
N PRO A 720 -2.29 -18.86 -23.32
CA PRO A 720 -3.25 -19.26 -22.30
C PRO A 720 -4.42 -18.30 -22.16
N TRP A 721 -5.55 -18.82 -21.67
CA TRP A 721 -6.67 -18.00 -21.21
C TRP A 721 -6.27 -17.22 -19.96
N ASP A 722 -6.99 -16.13 -19.70
CA ASP A 722 -6.91 -15.47 -18.39
C ASP A 722 -7.61 -16.37 -17.37
N ILE A 723 -7.14 -16.39 -16.13
CA ILE A 723 -7.57 -17.38 -15.15
C ILE A 723 -7.88 -16.75 -13.80
N TYR A 724 -8.59 -17.48 -12.96
CA TYR A 724 -8.72 -17.18 -11.54
C TYR A 724 -7.86 -18.15 -10.76
N VAL A 725 -7.08 -17.62 -9.81
CA VAL A 725 -6.13 -18.40 -9.03
C VAL A 725 -6.41 -18.31 -7.54
N THR A 726 -6.05 -19.38 -6.83
CA THR A 726 -5.99 -19.45 -5.38
C THR A 726 -4.62 -19.94 -4.92
N HIS A 727 -4.38 -19.92 -3.61
CA HIS A 727 -3.17 -20.44 -3.00
C HIS A 727 -2.94 -21.91 -3.39
N GLY A 728 -1.69 -22.27 -3.72
CA GLY A 728 -1.34 -23.62 -4.20
C GLY A 728 -1.74 -24.77 -3.28
N GLY A 729 -1.72 -24.53 -1.97
CA GLY A 729 -2.14 -25.49 -0.94
C GLY A 729 -3.65 -25.50 -0.61
N ALA A 730 -4.51 -24.88 -1.43
CA ALA A 730 -5.95 -24.89 -1.20
C ALA A 730 -6.55 -26.30 -1.38
N SER A 731 -7.40 -26.71 -0.44
CA SER A 731 -8.12 -28.00 -0.50
C SER A 731 -9.19 -28.02 -1.59
N GLU A 732 -9.58 -29.21 -2.04
CA GLU A 732 -10.67 -29.39 -3.01
C GLU A 732 -11.97 -28.70 -2.57
N ALA A 733 -12.36 -28.87 -1.31
CA ALA A 733 -13.55 -28.24 -0.75
C ALA A 733 -13.48 -26.70 -0.83
N LYS A 734 -12.30 -26.12 -0.57
CA LYS A 734 -12.10 -24.68 -0.71
C LYS A 734 -12.21 -24.24 -2.17
N VAL A 735 -11.64 -24.99 -3.11
CA VAL A 735 -11.72 -24.66 -4.54
C VAL A 735 -13.14 -24.72 -5.06
N GLN A 736 -13.90 -25.77 -4.71
CA GLN A 736 -15.31 -25.89 -5.10
C GLN A 736 -16.15 -24.72 -4.55
N LYS A 737 -15.90 -24.32 -3.29
CA LYS A 737 -16.53 -23.15 -2.69
C LYS A 737 -16.21 -21.86 -3.47
N LEU A 738 -14.94 -21.65 -3.81
CA LEU A 738 -14.53 -20.46 -4.58
C LEU A 738 -15.12 -20.45 -5.99
N GLN A 739 -15.17 -21.60 -6.65
CA GLN A 739 -15.84 -21.75 -7.95
C GLN A 739 -17.33 -21.42 -7.88
N TRP A 740 -18.02 -21.92 -6.85
CA TRP A 740 -19.42 -21.61 -6.62
C TRP A 740 -19.64 -20.11 -6.40
N ALA A 741 -18.87 -19.51 -5.48
CA ALA A 741 -18.96 -18.09 -5.18
C ALA A 741 -18.72 -17.23 -6.43
N LEU A 742 -17.68 -17.55 -7.22
CA LEU A 742 -17.36 -16.84 -8.45
C LEU A 742 -18.48 -16.96 -9.51
N SER A 743 -19.05 -18.15 -9.70
CA SER A 743 -20.16 -18.37 -10.65
C SER A 743 -21.42 -17.60 -10.27
N GLN A 744 -21.77 -17.56 -8.97
CA GLN A 744 -22.91 -16.77 -8.50
C GLN A 744 -22.65 -15.27 -8.67
N SER A 745 -21.45 -14.80 -8.32
CA SER A 745 -21.06 -13.39 -8.52
C SER A 745 -21.10 -12.97 -9.98
N LYS A 746 -20.65 -13.84 -10.89
CA LYS A 746 -20.75 -13.59 -12.35
C LYS A 746 -22.20 -13.42 -12.79
N ARG A 747 -23.05 -14.41 -12.50
CA ARG A 747 -24.48 -14.40 -12.89
C ARG A 747 -25.19 -13.16 -12.35
N LYS A 748 -24.89 -12.79 -11.10
CA LYS A 748 -25.46 -11.58 -10.50
C LYS A 748 -24.91 -10.34 -11.21
N GLY A 749 -23.61 -10.22 -11.44
CA GLY A 749 -23.04 -9.08 -12.17
C GLY A 749 -23.66 -8.88 -13.56
N GLU A 750 -23.81 -9.96 -14.34
CA GLU A 750 -24.43 -9.94 -15.68
C GLU A 750 -25.89 -9.46 -15.68
N ALA A 751 -26.63 -9.66 -14.59
CA ALA A 751 -28.03 -9.26 -14.50
C ALA A 751 -28.23 -7.73 -14.51
N ASP A 752 -27.21 -6.94 -14.14
CA ASP A 752 -27.27 -5.47 -14.18
C ASP A 752 -25.86 -4.86 -14.34
N LEU A 753 -25.31 -4.99 -15.55
CA LEU A 753 -23.97 -4.49 -15.87
C LEU A 753 -23.87 -2.95 -15.77
N ALA A 754 -24.98 -2.23 -15.92
CA ALA A 754 -24.97 -0.75 -15.92
C ALA A 754 -24.78 -0.17 -14.52
N THR A 755 -25.22 -0.87 -13.46
CA THR A 755 -25.06 -0.41 -12.08
C THR A 755 -23.94 -1.12 -11.32
N ARG A 756 -23.41 -2.24 -11.85
CA ARG A 756 -22.47 -3.13 -11.14
C ARG A 756 -21.04 -3.03 -11.66
N ASN A 757 -20.42 -1.87 -11.44
CA ASN A 757 -19.01 -1.60 -11.80
C ASN A 757 -18.04 -2.66 -11.24
N TRP A 758 -18.37 -3.26 -10.08
CA TRP A 758 -17.59 -4.32 -9.46
C TRP A 758 -17.40 -5.58 -10.31
N TYR A 759 -18.26 -5.81 -11.30
CA TYR A 759 -18.09 -6.89 -12.28
C TYR A 759 -16.77 -6.72 -13.06
N PHE A 760 -16.48 -5.49 -13.48
CA PHE A 760 -15.26 -5.15 -14.20
C PHE A 760 -14.09 -4.92 -13.24
N THR A 761 -14.32 -4.17 -12.15
CA THR A 761 -13.23 -3.75 -11.25
C THR A 761 -12.83 -4.83 -10.25
N THR A 762 -13.76 -5.53 -9.60
CA THR A 762 -13.41 -6.52 -8.57
C THR A 762 -13.13 -7.89 -9.17
N LEU A 763 -14.00 -8.37 -10.07
CA LEU A 763 -13.79 -9.67 -10.72
C LEU A 763 -12.79 -9.60 -11.87
N GLY A 764 -12.56 -8.43 -12.47
CA GLY A 764 -11.61 -8.30 -13.58
C GLY A 764 -12.11 -8.90 -14.89
N ILE A 765 -13.43 -8.96 -15.08
CA ILE A 765 -14.03 -9.52 -16.29
C ILE A 765 -14.18 -8.39 -17.31
N ASP A 766 -13.20 -8.30 -18.21
CA ASP A 766 -13.13 -7.27 -19.24
C ASP A 766 -13.88 -7.77 -20.48
N GLU A 767 -15.02 -7.15 -20.82
CA GLU A 767 -16.05 -7.53 -21.80
C GLU A 767 -17.31 -8.24 -21.24
N SER A 768 -18.48 -7.84 -21.75
CA SER A 768 -19.80 -8.33 -21.32
C SER A 768 -20.10 -9.78 -21.71
N PHE A 769 -19.18 -10.48 -22.39
CA PHE A 769 -19.41 -11.81 -22.95
C PHE A 769 -18.43 -12.89 -22.48
N ILE A 770 -17.49 -12.64 -21.56
CA ILE A 770 -16.58 -13.69 -21.09
C ILE A 770 -17.33 -14.74 -20.24
N ASP A 771 -17.14 -16.02 -20.56
CA ASP A 771 -17.60 -17.12 -19.70
C ASP A 771 -16.53 -17.54 -18.68
N ILE A 772 -16.98 -17.96 -17.50
CA ILE A 772 -16.10 -18.47 -16.44
C ILE A 772 -16.29 -19.97 -16.38
N VAL A 773 -15.32 -20.69 -16.94
CA VAL A 773 -15.35 -22.15 -17.00
C VAL A 773 -14.59 -22.72 -15.80
N PRO A 774 -15.26 -23.44 -14.88
CA PRO A 774 -14.60 -24.06 -13.74
C PRO A 774 -13.55 -25.07 -14.22
N THR A 775 -12.40 -25.12 -13.54
CA THR A 775 -11.39 -26.16 -13.79
C THR A 775 -11.63 -27.33 -12.83
N LEU A 776 -11.96 -28.50 -13.39
CA LEU A 776 -12.30 -29.69 -12.59
C LEU A 776 -11.06 -30.43 -12.07
N ASP A 777 -9.92 -30.30 -12.76
CA ASP A 777 -8.66 -30.92 -12.37
C ASP A 777 -7.85 -30.03 -11.41
N ASN A 778 -6.97 -30.64 -10.61
CA ASN A 778 -5.98 -29.92 -9.80
C ASN A 778 -4.87 -29.34 -10.71
N MET A 779 -5.23 -28.34 -11.49
CA MET A 779 -4.35 -27.69 -12.45
C MET A 779 -3.58 -26.56 -11.78
N GLN A 780 -2.26 -26.63 -11.86
CA GLN A 780 -1.37 -25.55 -11.43
C GLN A 780 -0.97 -24.67 -12.61
N THR A 781 -0.73 -23.41 -12.31
CA THR A 781 -0.25 -22.38 -13.26
C THR A 781 1.00 -22.82 -14.01
N GLY A 782 1.98 -23.44 -13.34
CA GLY A 782 3.20 -23.93 -13.98
C GLY A 782 2.94 -25.04 -15.01
N TYR A 783 2.06 -25.98 -14.69
CA TYR A 783 1.66 -27.06 -15.60
C TYR A 783 0.90 -26.51 -16.82
N TYR A 784 -0.07 -25.62 -16.59
CA TYR A 784 -0.83 -24.99 -17.68
C TYR A 784 0.07 -24.16 -18.60
N TYR A 785 1.02 -23.42 -18.02
CA TYR A 785 1.99 -22.63 -18.76
C TYR A 785 2.96 -23.50 -19.57
N ALA A 786 3.48 -24.60 -19.00
CA ALA A 786 4.37 -25.52 -19.71
C ALA A 786 3.69 -26.18 -20.92
N ASN A 787 2.42 -26.61 -20.77
CA ASN A 787 1.66 -27.22 -21.87
C ASN A 787 1.38 -26.26 -23.03
N SER A 788 1.40 -24.94 -22.76
CA SER A 788 1.30 -23.91 -23.79
C SER A 788 2.58 -23.75 -24.63
N ARG A 789 3.70 -24.34 -24.20
CA ARG A 789 5.05 -24.22 -24.82
C ARG A 789 5.64 -22.81 -24.81
N MET A 790 5.02 -21.85 -24.12
CA MET A 790 5.54 -20.48 -23.99
C MET A 790 6.82 -20.41 -23.17
N ASN A 791 7.03 -21.35 -22.23
CA ASN A 791 8.29 -21.49 -21.49
C ASN A 791 9.49 -21.74 -22.42
N ILE A 792 9.29 -22.44 -23.53
CA ILE A 792 10.33 -22.67 -24.55
C ILE A 792 10.60 -21.37 -25.31
N VAL A 793 9.55 -20.67 -25.73
CA VAL A 793 9.66 -19.42 -26.50
C VAL A 793 10.50 -18.38 -25.76
N GLU A 794 10.30 -18.28 -24.45
CA GLU A 794 10.98 -17.29 -23.62
C GLU A 794 12.39 -17.69 -23.21
N ALA A 795 12.72 -18.98 -23.19
CA ALA A 795 14.09 -19.44 -22.94
C ALA A 795 15.03 -19.13 -24.11
N GLU A 796 14.47 -18.91 -25.31
CA GLU A 796 15.20 -18.63 -26.53
C GLU A 796 15.39 -17.12 -26.74
N GLU A 797 16.06 -16.45 -25.80
CA GLU A 797 16.50 -15.06 -25.96
C GLU A 797 17.34 -14.93 -27.23
N ILE A 798 17.16 -13.87 -28.02
CA ILE A 798 17.84 -13.75 -29.32
C ILE A 798 19.36 -13.68 -29.13
N CYS A 799 19.83 -12.86 -28.19
CA CYS A 799 21.23 -12.70 -27.83
C CYS A 799 21.39 -12.83 -26.31
N THR A 800 22.31 -13.68 -25.84
CA THR A 800 22.46 -14.04 -24.42
C THR A 800 23.41 -13.14 -23.63
N ASP A 801 24.22 -12.32 -24.32
CA ASP A 801 25.27 -11.48 -23.72
C ASP A 801 24.97 -9.97 -23.86
N GLU A 802 23.71 -9.58 -24.00
CA GLU A 802 23.32 -8.15 -24.07
C GLU A 802 23.57 -7.47 -22.71
N LYS A 803 24.25 -6.31 -22.71
CA LYS A 803 24.46 -5.51 -21.50
C LYS A 803 23.09 -5.01 -21.01
N GLY A 804 22.63 -5.45 -19.84
CA GLY A 804 21.42 -4.90 -19.21
C GLY A 804 21.57 -3.41 -18.84
N VAL A 805 20.47 -2.70 -18.68
CA VAL A 805 20.43 -1.27 -18.32
C VAL A 805 20.35 -1.11 -16.80
N GLY A 806 21.36 -0.53 -16.19
CA GLY A 806 21.42 -0.20 -14.77
C GLY A 806 20.71 1.12 -14.44
N PHE A 807 19.51 1.04 -13.85
CA PHE A 807 18.80 2.20 -13.32
C PHE A 807 19.27 2.49 -11.88
N CYS A 808 19.82 3.68 -11.66
CA CYS A 808 20.29 4.08 -10.34
C CYS A 808 19.17 4.64 -9.47
N VAL A 809 19.11 4.18 -8.22
CA VAL A 809 18.09 4.53 -7.22
C VAL A 809 18.74 4.94 -5.89
N THR A 810 18.05 5.80 -5.15
CA THR A 810 18.55 6.50 -3.95
C THR A 810 17.82 6.11 -2.66
N SER A 811 16.71 5.37 -2.74
CA SER A 811 16.00 4.82 -1.58
C SER A 811 15.76 3.30 -1.69
N ASP A 812 15.51 2.65 -0.57
CA ASP A 812 15.20 1.22 -0.55
C ASP A 812 13.84 0.92 -1.15
N ASP A 813 12.91 1.86 -1.06
CA ASP A 813 11.58 1.77 -1.67
C ASP A 813 11.66 1.94 -3.19
N GLU A 814 12.49 2.87 -3.70
CA GLU A 814 12.82 2.95 -5.14
C GLU A 814 13.47 1.65 -5.63
N TYR A 815 14.40 1.08 -4.87
CA TYR A 815 15.05 -0.18 -5.24
C TYR A 815 14.04 -1.32 -5.36
N LYS A 816 13.12 -1.46 -4.40
CA LYS A 816 12.05 -2.48 -4.47
C LYS A 816 11.11 -2.25 -5.66
N LYS A 817 10.73 -1.00 -5.93
CA LYS A 817 9.89 -0.66 -7.09
C LYS A 817 10.62 -0.95 -8.41
N CYS A 818 11.91 -0.66 -8.48
CA CYS A 818 12.77 -0.95 -9.63
C CYS A 818 12.92 -2.46 -9.85
N ASP A 819 13.16 -3.22 -8.79
CA ASP A 819 13.30 -4.68 -8.86
C ASP A 819 11.98 -5.35 -9.28
N ASP A 820 10.84 -4.87 -8.75
CA ASP A 820 9.52 -5.28 -9.23
C ASP A 820 9.35 -4.97 -10.72
N LEU A 821 9.67 -3.75 -11.16
CA LEU A 821 9.62 -3.36 -12.57
C LEU A 821 10.50 -4.26 -13.44
N SER A 822 11.74 -4.54 -13.02
CA SER A 822 12.68 -5.41 -13.73
C SER A 822 12.09 -6.81 -13.95
N LYS A 823 11.55 -7.41 -12.88
CA LYS A 823 10.87 -8.71 -12.96
C LYS A 823 9.67 -8.65 -13.89
N MET A 824 8.86 -7.60 -13.82
CA MET A 824 7.68 -7.44 -14.69
C MET A 824 8.05 -7.26 -16.16
N LEU A 825 9.12 -6.53 -16.47
CA LEU A 825 9.66 -6.38 -17.83
C LEU A 825 10.16 -7.71 -18.39
N LYS A 826 10.91 -8.47 -17.58
CA LYS A 826 11.33 -9.83 -17.92
C LYS A 826 10.13 -10.75 -18.15
N LEU A 827 9.07 -10.60 -17.36
CA LEU A 827 7.82 -11.34 -17.57
C LEU A 827 7.17 -11.01 -18.93
N ARG A 828 7.32 -9.78 -19.41
CA ARG A 828 6.84 -9.33 -20.73
C ARG A 828 7.81 -9.59 -21.88
N GLY A 829 9.00 -10.14 -21.62
CA GLY A 829 10.01 -10.41 -22.64
C GLY A 829 10.58 -9.14 -23.26
N VAL A 830 10.73 -8.07 -22.47
CA VAL A 830 11.37 -6.83 -22.90
C VAL A 830 12.89 -6.97 -22.77
N SER A 831 13.63 -6.63 -23.83
CA SER A 831 15.10 -6.62 -23.89
C SER A 831 15.60 -5.20 -24.21
N PRO A 832 16.77 -4.76 -23.70
CA PRO A 832 17.66 -5.48 -22.77
C PRO A 832 17.08 -5.54 -21.35
N GLU A 833 17.65 -6.39 -20.48
CA GLU A 833 17.18 -6.50 -19.09
C GLU A 833 17.40 -5.20 -18.29
N LEU A 834 16.49 -4.91 -17.34
CA LEU A 834 16.64 -3.83 -16.37
C LEU A 834 17.35 -4.35 -15.11
N HIS A 835 18.37 -3.64 -14.64
CA HIS A 835 19.01 -3.89 -13.34
C HIS A 835 18.91 -2.64 -12.47
N CYS A 836 18.85 -2.82 -11.15
CA CYS A 836 18.69 -1.73 -10.20
C CYS A 836 20.00 -1.52 -9.44
N VAL A 837 20.53 -0.30 -9.46
CA VAL A 837 21.81 0.06 -8.83
C VAL A 837 21.54 1.02 -7.67
N ARG A 838 22.04 0.71 -6.47
CA ARG A 838 21.86 1.57 -5.30
C ARG A 838 22.97 2.63 -5.22
N GLY A 839 22.61 3.91 -5.17
CA GLY A 839 23.49 5.04 -4.82
C GLY A 839 23.14 5.62 -3.45
N SER A 840 24.09 6.21 -2.72
CA SER A 840 23.82 6.82 -1.40
C SER A 840 22.88 8.03 -1.46
N ASP A 841 22.94 8.74 -2.58
CA ASP A 841 22.20 9.95 -2.89
C ASP A 841 22.21 10.14 -4.43
N ILE A 842 21.52 11.18 -4.91
CA ILE A 842 21.37 11.41 -6.34
C ILE A 842 22.69 11.73 -7.05
N TYR A 843 23.62 12.43 -6.41
CA TYR A 843 24.92 12.78 -7.00
C TYR A 843 25.86 11.58 -7.04
N ASN A 844 25.77 10.68 -6.05
CA ASN A 844 26.42 9.37 -6.11
C ASN A 844 25.91 8.56 -7.30
N CYS A 845 24.61 8.60 -7.61
CA CYS A 845 24.06 7.99 -8.81
C CYS A 845 24.63 8.60 -10.09
N VAL A 846 24.68 9.93 -10.20
CA VAL A 846 25.30 10.62 -11.35
C VAL A 846 26.77 10.23 -11.50
N ASN A 847 27.52 10.18 -10.40
CA ASN A 847 28.92 9.74 -10.42
C ASN A 847 29.08 8.25 -10.82
N LYS A 848 28.16 7.37 -10.41
CA LYS A 848 28.14 5.98 -10.89
C LYS A 848 27.91 5.91 -12.39
N ILE A 849 27.07 6.79 -12.96
CA ILE A 849 26.86 6.89 -14.41
C ILE A 849 28.12 7.32 -15.15
N THR A 850 28.86 8.30 -14.62
CA THR A 850 30.14 8.73 -15.22
C THR A 850 31.26 7.70 -15.06
N LEU A 851 31.14 6.76 -14.12
CA LEU A 851 32.06 5.64 -13.89
C LEU A 851 31.65 4.32 -14.56
N ASP A 852 30.53 4.28 -15.29
CA ASP A 852 29.97 3.10 -15.99
C ASP A 852 29.53 1.99 -15.01
N LEU A 853 29.16 2.40 -13.80
CA LEU A 853 28.60 1.52 -12.77
C LEU A 853 27.06 1.58 -12.74
N ALA A 854 26.46 2.54 -13.45
CA ALA A 854 25.04 2.66 -13.71
C ALA A 854 24.86 3.31 -15.10
N ASP A 855 23.68 3.17 -15.70
CA ASP A 855 23.38 3.66 -17.04
C ASP A 855 22.48 4.90 -17.02
N VAL A 856 21.44 4.89 -16.18
CA VAL A 856 20.41 5.94 -16.15
C VAL A 856 19.99 6.32 -14.73
N VAL A 857 19.52 7.55 -14.57
CA VAL A 857 18.85 8.06 -13.36
C VAL A 857 17.80 9.10 -13.76
N SER A 858 16.68 9.15 -13.04
CA SER A 858 15.70 10.24 -13.17
C SER A 858 16.15 11.41 -12.31
N LEU A 859 16.26 12.60 -12.90
CA LEU A 859 16.62 13.84 -12.22
C LEU A 859 15.47 14.83 -12.29
N THR A 860 15.26 15.57 -11.20
CA THR A 860 14.45 16.79 -11.28
C THR A 860 15.17 17.84 -12.14
N ASP A 861 14.43 18.84 -12.61
CA ASP A 861 14.94 20.03 -13.28
C ASP A 861 16.13 20.68 -12.54
N VAL A 862 16.03 20.79 -11.22
CA VAL A 862 17.08 21.38 -10.37
C VAL A 862 18.32 20.48 -10.26
N GLN A 863 18.12 19.18 -10.04
CA GLN A 863 19.22 18.21 -9.98
C GLN A 863 19.95 18.12 -11.31
N LEU A 864 19.21 18.16 -12.42
CA LEU A 864 19.74 18.14 -13.77
C LEU A 864 20.64 19.34 -14.04
N PHE A 865 20.18 20.55 -13.71
CA PHE A 865 20.95 21.77 -13.90
C PHE A 865 22.29 21.70 -13.16
N THR A 866 22.25 21.32 -11.88
CA THR A 866 23.45 21.18 -11.04
C THR A 866 24.39 20.09 -11.58
N ALA A 867 23.83 18.93 -11.95
CA ALA A 867 24.61 17.82 -12.46
C ALA A 867 25.27 18.15 -13.81
N LYS A 868 24.62 18.90 -14.71
CA LYS A 868 25.21 19.32 -15.99
C LYS A 868 26.41 20.27 -15.83
N GLN A 869 26.46 21.07 -14.76
CA GLN A 869 27.62 21.93 -14.50
C GLN A 869 28.86 21.15 -14.05
N GLN A 870 28.66 19.99 -13.41
CA GLN A 870 29.73 19.21 -12.77
C GLN A 870 30.09 17.93 -13.54
N TYR A 871 29.15 17.38 -14.32
CA TYR A 871 29.25 16.08 -14.96
C TYR A 871 28.81 16.17 -16.43
N ASN A 872 29.46 15.37 -17.28
CA ASN A 872 29.15 15.29 -18.71
C ASN A 872 27.98 14.31 -18.95
N ILE A 873 26.76 14.74 -18.66
CA ILE A 873 25.52 13.96 -18.79
C ILE A 873 24.59 14.50 -19.88
N GLY A 874 23.83 13.60 -20.50
CA GLY A 874 22.85 13.87 -21.56
C GLY A 874 21.46 13.35 -21.23
N ALA A 875 20.44 14.06 -21.69
CA ALA A 875 19.04 13.68 -21.56
C ALA A 875 18.65 12.67 -22.66
N ILE A 876 17.84 11.67 -22.28
CA ILE A 876 17.32 10.67 -23.23
C ILE A 876 15.80 10.62 -23.28
N LEU A 877 15.14 10.86 -22.15
CA LEU A 877 13.69 10.84 -21.99
C LEU A 877 13.27 11.89 -20.97
N THR A 878 12.02 12.34 -21.04
CA THR A 878 11.40 13.24 -20.08
C THR A 878 10.04 12.71 -19.69
N GLU A 879 9.65 12.94 -18.43
CA GLU A 879 8.30 12.62 -17.95
C GLU A 879 7.28 13.59 -18.57
N SER A 880 6.03 13.16 -18.71
CA SER A 880 4.92 14.03 -19.09
C SER A 880 3.66 13.64 -18.33
N SER A 881 3.01 14.63 -17.73
CA SER A 881 1.71 14.49 -17.06
C SER A 881 0.52 14.77 -17.99
N GLY A 882 0.78 15.18 -19.24
CA GLY A 882 -0.24 15.59 -20.19
C GLY A 882 -0.54 14.58 -21.29
N ASN A 883 -1.68 14.75 -21.96
CA ASN A 883 -2.08 14.00 -23.15
C ASN A 883 -1.28 14.42 -24.40
N ASP A 884 -0.88 15.69 -24.50
CA ASP A 884 -0.06 16.22 -25.60
C ASP A 884 1.44 15.88 -25.45
N GLU A 885 2.22 16.02 -26.52
CA GLU A 885 3.69 15.82 -26.51
C GLU A 885 4.47 16.90 -25.72
N SER A 886 3.78 17.83 -25.06
CA SER A 886 4.43 18.86 -24.26
C SER A 886 4.95 18.28 -22.94
N TYR A 887 6.27 18.19 -22.81
CA TYR A 887 7.00 17.81 -21.60
C TYR A 887 7.26 19.01 -20.65
N LEU A 888 6.50 20.09 -20.85
CA LEU A 888 6.69 21.37 -20.21
C LEU A 888 5.55 21.64 -19.23
N TYR A 889 5.87 22.26 -18.10
CA TYR A 889 4.94 22.75 -17.11
C TYR A 889 4.92 24.28 -17.16
N TYR A 890 3.77 24.91 -16.99
CA TYR A 890 3.71 26.34 -16.69
C TYR A 890 4.10 26.56 -15.23
N LEU A 891 5.06 27.47 -15.00
CA LEU A 891 5.31 28.03 -13.66
C LEU A 891 4.40 29.23 -13.48
N VAL A 892 3.52 29.17 -12.49
CA VAL A 892 2.51 30.19 -12.23
C VAL A 892 2.69 30.75 -10.83
N ALA A 893 2.66 32.07 -10.69
CA ALA A 893 2.60 32.73 -9.40
C ALA A 893 1.15 33.12 -9.07
N VAL A 894 0.71 32.73 -7.87
CA VAL A 894 -0.61 33.00 -7.31
C VAL A 894 -0.45 34.01 -6.18
N ILE A 895 -1.22 35.09 -6.23
CA ILE A 895 -1.20 36.18 -5.25
C ILE A 895 -2.61 36.45 -4.71
N LYS A 896 -2.71 37.05 -3.52
CA LYS A 896 -3.99 37.59 -3.00
C LYS A 896 -4.39 38.83 -3.78
N LYS A 897 -5.68 38.99 -4.07
CA LYS A 897 -6.26 40.26 -4.55
C LYS A 897 -5.98 41.37 -3.54
N ASN A 898 -5.64 42.55 -4.05
CA ASN A 898 -5.29 43.73 -3.25
C ASN A 898 -4.01 43.58 -2.38
N SER A 899 -3.13 42.62 -2.70
CA SER A 899 -1.80 42.49 -2.07
C SER A 899 -0.83 43.61 -2.42
N GLY A 900 -1.20 44.48 -3.37
CA GLY A 900 -0.33 45.52 -3.93
C GLY A 900 0.68 45.00 -4.96
N ILE A 901 0.60 43.73 -5.34
CA ILE A 901 1.47 43.10 -6.34
C ILE A 901 0.71 43.08 -7.67
N ASN A 902 1.20 43.83 -8.67
CA ASN A 902 0.56 43.93 -9.99
C ASN A 902 1.46 43.46 -11.13
N THR A 903 2.78 43.38 -10.88
CA THR A 903 3.81 43.02 -11.85
C THR A 903 4.88 42.15 -11.19
N ALA A 904 5.64 41.40 -11.97
CA ALA A 904 6.72 40.57 -11.44
C ALA A 904 7.78 41.40 -10.66
N SER A 905 7.95 42.68 -10.98
CA SER A 905 8.79 43.62 -10.23
C SER A 905 8.30 43.92 -8.81
N ASP A 906 6.99 43.81 -8.55
CA ASP A 906 6.39 44.10 -7.23
C ASP A 906 6.62 42.96 -6.22
N LEU A 907 7.21 41.83 -6.67
CA LEU A 907 7.63 40.74 -5.81
C LEU A 907 8.84 41.09 -4.93
N ALA A 908 9.52 42.21 -5.21
CA ALA A 908 10.66 42.67 -4.44
C ALA A 908 10.31 42.88 -2.95
N GLY A 909 11.05 42.22 -2.04
CA GLY A 909 10.85 42.34 -0.59
C GLY A 909 9.59 41.68 -0.04
N LYS A 910 8.80 40.99 -0.89
CA LYS A 910 7.62 40.23 -0.47
C LYS A 910 8.02 38.83 0.01
N THR A 911 7.07 38.10 0.62
CA THR A 911 7.27 36.76 1.19
C THR A 911 6.54 35.68 0.40
N SER A 912 7.18 34.52 0.21
CA SER A 912 6.62 33.41 -0.56
C SER A 912 6.25 32.19 0.28
N CYS A 913 5.27 31.43 -0.23
CA CYS A 913 4.90 30.10 0.22
C CYS A 913 5.67 29.01 -0.55
N HIS A 914 6.01 27.91 0.14
CA HIS A 914 6.70 26.75 -0.41
C HIS A 914 6.06 25.45 0.11
N ALA A 915 6.10 24.38 -0.69
CA ALA A 915 5.65 23.05 -0.27
C ALA A 915 6.62 22.46 0.78
N GLY A 916 6.13 21.64 1.72
CA GLY A 916 6.99 20.90 2.67
C GLY A 916 7.45 21.62 3.95
N HIS A 917 7.23 22.93 4.12
CA HIS A 917 7.61 23.66 5.33
C HIS A 917 6.40 24.16 6.16
N ASN A 918 6.11 23.50 7.30
CA ASN A 918 5.18 23.99 8.33
C ASN A 918 5.83 25.04 9.28
N SER A 919 6.81 25.82 8.80
CA SER A 919 7.57 26.75 9.65
C SER A 919 7.13 28.20 9.47
N SER A 920 6.80 28.82 10.60
CA SER A 920 6.58 30.25 10.85
C SER A 920 7.75 31.19 10.49
N THR A 921 8.77 30.73 9.76
CA THR A 921 9.87 31.54 9.24
C THR A 921 9.59 31.87 7.77
N GLY A 922 9.18 33.11 7.49
CA GLY A 922 9.04 33.58 6.10
C GLY A 922 10.38 33.67 5.39
N GLY A 923 10.50 33.03 4.24
CA GLY A 923 11.56 33.31 3.27
C GLY A 923 11.30 34.64 2.57
N VAL A 924 12.35 35.44 2.40
CA VAL A 924 12.34 36.64 1.55
C VAL A 924 12.40 36.17 0.09
N ILE A 925 11.57 36.72 -0.79
CA ILE A 925 11.50 36.32 -2.20
C ILE A 925 12.85 36.37 -2.92
N ASP A 926 13.76 37.26 -2.54
CA ASP A 926 15.12 37.36 -3.09
C ASP A 926 15.88 36.02 -2.97
N SER A 927 15.72 35.32 -1.84
CA SER A 927 16.27 33.97 -1.65
C SER A 927 15.53 32.93 -2.49
N SER A 928 14.21 33.03 -2.65
CA SER A 928 13.41 32.02 -3.38
C SER A 928 13.50 32.15 -4.91
N LEU A 929 13.70 33.36 -5.45
CA LEU A 929 13.95 33.59 -6.87
C LEU A 929 15.41 33.28 -7.26
N SER A 930 16.39 33.61 -6.40
CA SER A 930 17.77 33.13 -6.58
C SER A 930 17.90 31.61 -6.38
N ASN A 931 17.04 31.01 -5.55
CA ASN A 931 16.90 29.56 -5.36
C ASN A 931 15.98 28.87 -6.36
N CYS A 932 15.27 29.60 -7.23
CA CYS A 932 14.47 29.04 -8.33
C CYS A 932 15.34 28.18 -9.27
N LEU A 933 16.66 28.43 -9.25
CA LEU A 933 17.69 27.71 -9.99
C LEU A 933 18.74 27.04 -9.07
N SER A 934 18.62 27.16 -7.75
CA SER A 934 19.57 26.58 -6.79
C SER A 934 18.88 25.69 -5.74
N ASN A 935 18.96 24.39 -5.99
CA ASN A 935 18.78 23.23 -5.07
C ASN A 935 17.62 23.16 -4.05
N THR A 936 16.67 24.11 -3.97
CA THR A 936 15.70 24.15 -2.84
C THR A 936 14.26 24.62 -3.16
N SER A 937 13.81 24.71 -4.42
CA SER A 937 12.48 25.27 -4.71
C SER A 937 11.35 24.24 -4.65
N ASP A 938 10.67 24.15 -3.51
CA ASP A 938 9.46 23.35 -3.30
C ASP A 938 8.21 24.09 -3.83
N PHE A 939 7.89 23.94 -5.13
CA PHE A 939 6.68 24.51 -5.73
C PHE A 939 5.45 23.65 -5.47
N PHE A 940 4.28 24.27 -5.34
CA PHE A 940 3.02 23.54 -5.19
C PHE A 940 2.65 22.83 -6.50
N LYS A 941 2.02 21.66 -6.37
CA LYS A 941 1.51 20.90 -7.53
C LYS A 941 0.06 21.25 -7.84
N THR A 942 -0.66 21.85 -6.89
CA THR A 942 -2.07 22.24 -7.03
C THR A 942 -2.32 23.66 -6.55
N TYR A 943 -3.38 24.29 -7.08
CA TYR A 943 -3.87 25.56 -6.56
C TYR A 943 -4.36 25.46 -5.12
N THR A 944 -4.95 24.33 -4.74
CA THR A 944 -5.49 24.08 -3.39
C THR A 944 -4.42 24.20 -2.32
N GLU A 945 -3.25 23.59 -2.53
CA GLU A 945 -2.10 23.73 -1.62
C GLU A 945 -1.62 25.18 -1.53
N ALA A 946 -1.55 25.87 -2.68
CA ALA A 946 -1.15 27.27 -2.74
C ALA A 946 -2.12 28.19 -1.99
N PHE A 947 -3.44 27.99 -2.17
CA PHE A 947 -4.48 28.73 -1.47
C PHE A 947 -4.43 28.48 0.03
N ASN A 948 -4.32 27.22 0.45
CA ASN A 948 -4.21 26.87 1.87
C ASN A 948 -2.99 27.54 2.54
N CYS A 949 -1.85 27.60 1.84
CA CYS A 949 -0.69 28.31 2.36
C CYS A 949 -0.91 29.82 2.45
N LEU A 950 -1.46 30.44 1.40
CA LEU A 950 -1.73 31.87 1.38
C LEU A 950 -2.79 32.26 2.42
N GLU A 951 -3.79 31.44 2.71
CA GLU A 951 -4.79 31.72 3.75
C GLU A 951 -4.28 31.42 5.16
N GLY A 952 -3.50 30.35 5.34
CA GLY A 952 -2.98 29.91 6.63
C GLY A 952 -1.77 30.70 7.14
N ALA A 953 -1.06 31.43 6.27
CA ALA A 953 0.12 32.21 6.61
C ALA A 953 0.05 33.64 6.05
N ASP A 954 0.65 34.61 6.76
CA ASP A 954 0.79 36.00 6.29
C ASP A 954 1.88 36.07 5.20
N LYS A 955 1.54 35.53 4.02
CA LYS A 955 2.39 35.39 2.83
C LYS A 955 1.76 36.11 1.64
N ASP A 956 2.62 36.59 0.75
CA ASP A 956 2.25 37.46 -0.37
C ASP A 956 2.02 36.68 -1.69
N VAL A 957 2.84 35.64 -1.95
CA VAL A 957 2.82 34.88 -3.21
C VAL A 957 3.04 33.37 -2.99
N ALA A 958 2.42 32.54 -3.82
CA ALA A 958 2.66 31.11 -3.91
C ALA A 958 2.98 30.71 -5.35
N PHE A 959 3.95 29.82 -5.55
CA PHE A 959 4.35 29.35 -6.88
C PHE A 959 3.83 27.94 -7.13
N VAL A 960 3.19 27.72 -8.28
CA VAL A 960 2.52 26.47 -8.68
C VAL A 960 3.08 25.98 -10.01
N LYS A 961 3.43 24.71 -10.10
CA LYS A 961 3.87 24.03 -11.33
C LYS A 961 2.70 23.27 -11.94
N LEU A 962 2.22 23.69 -13.12
CA LEU A 962 1.01 23.16 -13.77
C LEU A 962 1.28 22.52 -15.13
N PRO A 963 0.66 21.38 -15.49
CA PRO A 963 0.79 20.80 -16.82
C PRO A 963 0.32 21.77 -17.92
N THR A 964 1.00 21.80 -19.06
CA THR A 964 0.64 22.74 -20.16
C THR A 964 -0.68 22.45 -20.86
N ASP A 965 -1.24 21.25 -20.65
CA ASP A 965 -2.48 20.77 -21.24
C ASP A 965 -3.60 20.61 -20.20
N SER A 966 -3.34 20.89 -18.92
CA SER A 966 -4.40 20.83 -17.92
C SER A 966 -5.43 21.89 -18.27
N GLN A 967 -6.59 21.47 -18.76
CA GLN A 967 -7.85 22.14 -18.43
C GLN A 967 -8.03 21.97 -16.92
N SER A 968 -7.17 22.60 -16.12
CA SER A 968 -7.34 22.67 -14.68
C SER A 968 -8.55 23.55 -14.49
N ASP A 969 -9.72 22.93 -14.46
CA ASP A 969 -10.90 23.55 -13.89
C ASP A 969 -10.52 23.88 -12.45
N ILE A 970 -10.15 25.13 -12.21
CA ILE A 970 -9.92 25.73 -10.89
C ILE A 970 -11.14 25.51 -9.96
N ILE A 971 -12.25 25.02 -10.53
CA ILE A 971 -13.58 24.83 -9.95
C ILE A 971 -13.93 23.33 -9.74
N SER A 972 -13.22 22.35 -10.33
CA SER A 972 -13.60 20.92 -10.23
C SER A 972 -12.81 20.09 -9.21
N ASP A 973 -11.73 20.66 -8.63
CA ASP A 973 -11.03 20.03 -7.51
C ASP A 973 -11.97 20.03 -6.30
N ARG A 974 -12.43 18.86 -5.86
CA ARG A 974 -13.59 18.65 -4.95
C ARG A 974 -13.47 19.30 -3.55
N GLY A 975 -12.44 20.13 -3.31
CA GLY A 975 -12.22 20.92 -2.11
C GLY A 975 -12.28 22.44 -2.28
N THR A 976 -12.33 22.99 -3.51
CA THR A 976 -12.28 24.47 -3.72
C THR A 976 -13.61 25.18 -3.45
N SER A 977 -14.72 24.48 -3.25
CA SER A 977 -16.00 25.11 -2.86
C SER A 977 -15.94 25.78 -1.47
N TYR A 978 -14.95 25.44 -0.64
CA TYR A 978 -14.70 26.08 0.66
C TYR A 978 -13.61 27.16 0.62
N LEU A 979 -12.75 27.16 -0.40
CA LEU A 979 -11.63 28.09 -0.55
C LEU A 979 -12.04 29.17 -1.56
N ARG A 980 -12.18 30.42 -1.11
CA ARG A 980 -12.66 31.55 -1.93
C ARG A 980 -11.67 31.88 -3.06
N ALA A 981 -11.64 31.09 -4.13
CA ALA A 981 -10.72 31.24 -5.27
C ALA A 981 -10.80 32.64 -5.91
N GLU A 982 -11.96 33.30 -5.79
CA GLU A 982 -12.21 34.68 -6.15
C GLU A 982 -11.33 35.71 -5.41
N ASN A 983 -10.69 35.36 -4.30
CA ASN A 983 -9.77 36.22 -3.55
C ASN A 983 -8.35 36.21 -4.08
N PHE A 984 -8.05 35.40 -5.10
CA PHE A 984 -6.70 35.25 -5.64
C PHE A 984 -6.62 35.68 -7.11
N GLN A 985 -5.41 35.96 -7.58
CA GLN A 985 -5.08 36.30 -8.96
C GLN A 985 -3.76 35.65 -9.39
N LEU A 986 -3.58 35.51 -10.70
CA LEU A 986 -2.33 35.07 -11.32
C LEU A 986 -1.43 36.28 -11.58
N LEU A 987 -0.15 36.15 -11.28
CA LEU A 987 0.88 37.12 -11.62
C LEU A 987 1.62 36.67 -12.89
N CYS A 988 1.63 37.54 -13.89
CA CYS A 988 2.27 37.32 -15.18
C CYS A 988 3.43 38.29 -15.39
N ALA A 989 4.23 38.05 -16.44
CA ALA A 989 5.31 38.94 -16.85
C ALA A 989 4.87 40.41 -17.08
N HIS A 990 3.63 40.65 -17.50
CA HIS A 990 3.12 41.99 -17.87
C HIS A 990 1.86 42.44 -17.09
N GLY A 991 1.53 41.82 -15.96
CA GLY A 991 0.35 42.21 -15.19
C GLY A 991 -0.22 41.11 -14.29
N VAL A 992 -1.45 41.31 -13.82
CA VAL A 992 -2.23 40.33 -13.05
C VAL A 992 -3.49 39.93 -13.79
N PHE A 993 -3.84 38.65 -13.75
CA PHE A 993 -5.04 38.10 -14.40
C PHE A 993 -5.91 37.32 -13.41
N PRO A 994 -7.23 37.25 -13.63
CA PRO A 994 -8.10 36.33 -12.89
C PRO A 994 -7.64 34.88 -13.04
N LEU A 995 -7.81 34.08 -11.99
CA LEU A 995 -7.60 32.64 -11.99
C LEU A 995 -8.66 31.94 -12.86
N THR A 996 -8.37 31.78 -14.15
CA THR A 996 -9.15 30.94 -15.09
C THR A 996 -8.20 30.04 -15.88
N SER A 997 -8.68 28.87 -16.30
CA SER A 997 -7.91 27.90 -17.09
C SER A 997 -7.40 28.47 -18.42
N TYR A 998 -8.17 29.37 -19.05
CA TYR A 998 -7.77 30.09 -20.26
C TYR A 998 -6.56 31.02 -20.01
N ASN A 999 -6.55 31.70 -18.87
CA ASN A 999 -5.53 32.70 -18.57
C ASN A 999 -4.16 32.09 -18.27
N VAL A 1000 -4.05 30.84 -17.79
CA VAL A 1000 -2.74 30.22 -17.44
C VAL A 1000 -1.79 30.11 -18.64
N LYS A 1001 -2.34 29.83 -19.83
CA LYS A 1001 -1.55 29.70 -21.06
C LYS A 1001 -0.91 31.03 -21.49
N GLU A 1002 -1.61 32.14 -21.26
CA GLU A 1002 -1.19 33.51 -21.60
C GLU A 1002 -0.52 34.23 -20.41
N CYS A 1003 -0.81 33.81 -19.18
CA CYS A 1003 -0.35 34.38 -17.91
C CYS A 1003 0.39 33.33 -17.08
N ASN A 1004 1.69 33.22 -17.33
CA ASN A 1004 2.63 32.41 -16.55
C ASN A 1004 3.99 33.12 -16.48
N LEU A 1005 4.87 32.64 -15.60
CA LEU A 1005 6.23 33.13 -15.43
C LEU A 1005 7.25 32.41 -16.33
N GLY A 1006 6.79 31.42 -17.11
CA GLY A 1006 7.62 30.63 -18.00
C GLY A 1006 7.21 29.16 -18.02
N ARG A 1007 7.94 28.38 -18.80
CA ARG A 1007 7.81 26.93 -18.85
C ARG A 1007 8.96 26.28 -18.10
N VAL A 1008 8.73 25.15 -17.44
CA VAL A 1008 9.71 24.38 -16.66
C VAL A 1008 9.65 22.92 -17.11
N PRO A 1009 10.77 22.19 -17.27
CA PRO A 1009 10.69 20.84 -17.77
C PRO A 1009 10.16 19.90 -16.68
N ALA A 1010 9.62 18.76 -17.10
CA ALA A 1010 9.40 17.64 -16.21
C ALA A 1010 10.73 17.08 -15.67
N ASN A 1011 10.63 16.06 -14.82
CA ASN A 1011 11.78 15.23 -14.51
C ASN A 1011 12.33 14.59 -15.79
N VAL A 1012 13.65 14.45 -15.85
CA VAL A 1012 14.38 14.01 -17.04
C VAL A 1012 15.22 12.80 -16.69
N ILE A 1013 15.13 11.76 -17.52
CA ILE A 1013 16.03 10.63 -17.44
C ILE A 1013 17.29 10.97 -18.20
N VAL A 1014 18.42 10.86 -17.51
CA VAL A 1014 19.74 11.15 -18.05
C VAL A 1014 20.64 9.93 -18.09
N THR A 1015 21.63 10.01 -18.96
CA THR A 1015 22.75 9.07 -19.07
C THR A 1015 24.06 9.85 -19.29
N ARG A 1016 25.17 9.16 -19.52
CA ARG A 1016 26.44 9.79 -19.87
C ARG A 1016 26.38 10.39 -21.28
N GLN A 1017 26.87 11.61 -21.46
CA GLN A 1017 26.85 12.29 -22.78
C GLN A 1017 27.60 11.48 -23.85
N SER A 1018 28.75 10.91 -23.49
CA SER A 1018 29.63 10.14 -24.39
C SER A 1018 29.13 8.73 -24.70
N GLU A 1019 27.94 8.35 -24.21
CA GLU A 1019 27.35 7.04 -24.50
C GLU A 1019 27.04 6.88 -25.99
N SER A 1020 27.21 5.67 -26.51
CA SER A 1020 26.96 5.40 -27.94
C SER A 1020 25.49 5.62 -28.32
N SER A 1021 25.21 5.99 -29.56
CA SER A 1021 23.83 6.17 -30.05
C SER A 1021 23.00 4.89 -29.91
N VAL A 1022 23.64 3.73 -30.16
CA VAL A 1022 23.06 2.39 -30.00
C VAL A 1022 22.63 2.14 -28.57
N ARG A 1023 23.54 2.39 -27.61
CA ARG A 1023 23.27 2.16 -26.20
C ARG A 1023 22.22 3.13 -25.63
N LYS A 1024 22.23 4.40 -26.05
CA LYS A 1024 21.16 5.35 -25.71
C LYS A 1024 19.80 4.85 -26.24
N GLU A 1025 19.76 4.20 -27.40
CA GLU A 1025 18.53 3.64 -27.95
C GLU A 1025 18.01 2.44 -27.15
N ASP A 1026 18.88 1.55 -26.70
CA ASP A 1026 18.52 0.45 -25.79
C ASP A 1026 17.86 0.97 -24.50
N MET A 1027 18.45 2.00 -23.89
CA MET A 1027 17.92 2.65 -22.68
C MET A 1027 16.54 3.26 -22.93
N ARG A 1028 16.37 3.99 -24.04
CA ARG A 1028 15.07 4.58 -24.42
C ARG A 1028 14.02 3.51 -24.66
N HIS A 1029 14.35 2.50 -25.45
CA HIS A 1029 13.45 1.40 -25.79
C HIS A 1029 12.93 0.72 -24.52
N LEU A 1030 13.83 0.31 -23.62
CA LEU A 1030 13.47 -0.35 -22.37
C LEU A 1030 12.48 0.48 -21.52
N LEU A 1031 12.76 1.76 -21.32
CA LEU A 1031 11.96 2.63 -20.48
C LEU A 1031 10.62 3.02 -21.13
N LEU A 1032 10.59 3.18 -22.46
CA LEU A 1032 9.34 3.41 -23.20
C LEU A 1032 8.44 2.16 -23.17
N MET A 1033 9.02 0.97 -23.33
CA MET A 1033 8.28 -0.29 -23.19
C MET A 1033 7.77 -0.49 -21.76
N ALA A 1034 8.52 -0.06 -20.75
CA ALA A 1034 8.06 -0.04 -19.36
C ALA A 1034 6.84 0.87 -19.19
N ALA A 1035 6.88 2.09 -19.72
CA ALA A 1035 5.76 3.03 -19.70
C ALA A 1035 4.54 2.49 -20.46
N GLU A 1036 4.73 1.86 -21.62
CA GLU A 1036 3.64 1.29 -22.42
C GLU A 1036 2.95 0.12 -21.71
N ASN A 1037 3.71 -0.78 -21.09
CA ASN A 1037 3.17 -1.97 -20.43
C ASN A 1037 2.60 -1.69 -19.03
N PHE A 1038 3.13 -0.69 -18.32
CA PHE A 1038 2.88 -0.48 -16.89
C PHE A 1038 2.49 0.94 -16.49
N GLY A 1039 2.46 1.89 -17.43
CA GLY A 1039 2.15 3.30 -17.15
C GLY A 1039 0.66 3.61 -16.98
N LYS A 1040 -0.25 2.68 -17.34
CA LYS A 1040 -1.70 2.90 -17.25
C LYS A 1040 -2.27 2.54 -15.87
N PRO A 1041 -3.35 3.19 -15.40
CA PRO A 1041 -3.97 2.89 -14.10
C PRO A 1041 -4.41 1.43 -13.93
N GLU A 1042 -4.91 0.79 -14.97
CA GLU A 1042 -5.39 -0.59 -14.97
C GLU A 1042 -4.26 -1.63 -15.10
N SER A 1043 -3.02 -1.18 -15.24
CA SER A 1043 -1.86 -2.07 -15.40
C SER A 1043 -1.71 -3.03 -14.21
N PHE A 1044 -1.29 -4.26 -14.51
CA PHE A 1044 -1.07 -5.29 -13.48
C PHE A 1044 -0.04 -4.85 -12.42
N PHE A 1045 0.99 -4.13 -12.87
CA PHE A 1045 1.94 -3.37 -12.05
C PHE A 1045 1.85 -1.90 -12.48
N ARG A 1046 1.77 -0.98 -11.52
CA ARG A 1046 1.58 0.46 -11.78
C ARG A 1046 2.90 1.22 -11.64
N LEU A 1047 3.46 1.67 -12.77
CA LEU A 1047 4.76 2.33 -12.81
C LEU A 1047 4.74 3.75 -12.23
N PHE A 1048 3.76 4.56 -12.66
CA PHE A 1048 3.62 5.99 -12.28
C PHE A 1048 2.64 6.17 -11.11
N TYR A 1049 2.65 5.27 -10.14
CA TYR A 1049 1.75 5.33 -8.98
C TYR A 1049 2.54 5.15 -7.70
N ASN A 1050 1.98 5.59 -6.57
CA ASN A 1050 2.63 5.44 -5.28
C ASN A 1050 2.97 3.96 -5.01
N TYR A 1051 4.11 3.73 -4.37
CA TYR A 1051 4.51 2.39 -3.95
C TYR A 1051 4.26 2.28 -2.45
N PHE A 1052 3.01 1.93 -2.10
CA PHE A 1052 2.49 2.07 -0.74
C PHE A 1052 2.49 3.56 -0.33
N SER A 1053 2.92 3.92 0.87
CA SER A 1053 2.97 5.31 1.37
C SER A 1053 4.01 6.20 0.71
N LYS A 1054 4.83 5.66 -0.21
CA LYS A 1054 5.94 6.38 -0.82
C LYS A 1054 5.54 6.86 -2.21
N THR A 1055 5.70 8.15 -2.42
CA THR A 1055 5.36 8.84 -3.67
C THR A 1055 6.61 9.22 -4.45
N ASP A 1056 6.45 9.50 -5.74
CA ASP A 1056 7.49 10.08 -6.61
C ASP A 1056 8.84 9.34 -6.55
N LEU A 1057 8.80 7.99 -6.62
CA LEU A 1057 10.00 7.15 -6.51
C LEU A 1057 10.84 7.12 -7.80
N LEU A 1058 10.61 6.15 -8.69
CA LEU A 1058 11.33 6.07 -9.97
C LEU A 1058 11.00 7.24 -10.91
N PHE A 1059 9.75 7.66 -10.83
CA PHE A 1059 9.09 8.65 -11.66
C PHE A 1059 8.06 9.35 -10.78
N SER A 1060 7.65 10.55 -11.18
CA SER A 1060 6.52 11.26 -10.57
C SER A 1060 5.24 10.43 -10.67
N ASP A 1061 4.43 10.42 -9.61
CA ASP A 1061 3.15 9.70 -9.61
C ASP A 1061 2.09 10.38 -10.52
N ASN A 1062 2.38 11.60 -10.99
CA ASN A 1062 1.53 12.30 -11.95
C ASN A 1062 1.87 11.98 -13.41
N THR A 1063 2.90 11.16 -13.65
CA THR A 1063 3.36 10.85 -15.00
C THR A 1063 2.35 9.95 -15.72
N LYS A 1064 2.06 10.30 -16.98
CA LYS A 1064 1.17 9.53 -17.86
C LYS A 1064 1.94 8.80 -18.94
N LYS A 1065 3.04 9.38 -19.40
CA LYS A 1065 3.92 8.80 -20.44
C LYS A 1065 5.35 9.35 -20.31
N LEU A 1066 6.28 8.64 -20.93
CA LEU A 1066 7.65 9.11 -21.16
C LEU A 1066 7.78 9.57 -22.62
N ILE A 1067 8.50 10.67 -22.83
CA ILE A 1067 8.69 11.28 -24.14
C ILE A 1067 10.18 11.29 -24.48
N PRO A 1068 10.60 10.85 -25.68
CA PRO A 1068 11.96 11.02 -26.16
C PRO A 1068 12.33 12.50 -26.28
N VAL A 1069 13.54 12.84 -25.84
CA VAL A 1069 14.10 14.20 -25.98
C VAL A 1069 15.50 14.12 -26.57
N SER A 1070 15.81 15.09 -27.43
CA SER A 1070 17.18 15.32 -27.89
C SER A 1070 17.92 16.23 -26.90
N ASP A 1071 19.24 16.06 -26.80
CA ASP A 1071 20.08 16.92 -25.96
C ASP A 1071 20.01 18.39 -26.40
N GLU A 1072 19.94 18.64 -27.71
CA GLU A 1072 19.90 19.99 -28.29
C GLU A 1072 18.58 20.71 -27.97
N ASP A 1073 17.45 20.04 -28.18
CA ASP A 1073 16.12 20.62 -27.88
C ASP A 1073 16.01 20.95 -26.39
N HIS A 1074 16.51 20.06 -25.55
CA HIS A 1074 16.45 20.24 -24.11
C HIS A 1074 17.44 21.31 -23.60
N GLN A 1075 18.64 21.41 -24.19
CA GLN A 1075 19.60 22.48 -23.87
C GLN A 1075 19.12 23.85 -24.34
N SER A 1076 18.56 23.95 -25.55
CA SER A 1076 17.97 25.19 -26.07
C SER A 1076 16.88 25.68 -25.12
N PHE A 1077 16.01 24.76 -24.69
CA PHE A 1077 14.96 25.06 -23.73
C PHE A 1077 15.48 25.52 -22.35
N LEU A 1078 16.46 24.80 -21.77
CA LEU A 1078 17.06 25.21 -20.49
C LEU A 1078 17.73 26.59 -20.58
N THR A 1079 18.32 26.91 -21.73
CA THR A 1079 18.96 28.21 -21.98
C THR A 1079 17.93 29.33 -22.09
N GLU A 1080 16.80 29.11 -22.77
CA GLU A 1080 15.68 30.06 -22.83
C GLU A 1080 15.07 30.30 -21.45
N MET A 1081 14.88 29.24 -20.66
CA MET A 1081 14.45 29.32 -19.26
C MET A 1081 15.39 30.14 -18.39
N TRP A 1082 16.69 29.84 -18.48
CA TRP A 1082 17.73 30.55 -17.74
C TRP A 1082 17.71 32.04 -18.09
N TYR A 1083 17.59 32.37 -19.38
CA TYR A 1083 17.48 33.74 -19.85
C TYR A 1083 16.24 34.45 -19.26
N LEU A 1084 15.08 33.79 -19.22
CA LEU A 1084 13.86 34.34 -18.60
C LEU A 1084 14.00 34.55 -17.08
N ALA A 1085 14.55 33.58 -16.36
CA ALA A 1085 14.76 33.65 -14.91
C ALA A 1085 15.81 34.69 -14.53
N CYS A 1086 16.94 34.76 -15.26
CA CYS A 1086 17.95 35.79 -15.08
C CYS A 1086 17.45 37.17 -15.47
N ASN A 1087 16.59 37.31 -16.48
CA ASN A 1087 15.97 38.62 -16.78
C ASN A 1087 15.06 39.09 -15.65
N LEU A 1088 14.29 38.19 -15.02
CA LEU A 1088 13.50 38.51 -13.82
C LEU A 1088 14.39 38.92 -12.64
N TYR A 1089 15.54 38.25 -12.46
CA TYR A 1089 16.53 38.56 -11.42
C TYR A 1089 17.33 39.86 -11.67
N ASP A 1090 17.80 40.09 -12.89
CA ASP A 1090 18.54 41.30 -13.27
C ASP A 1090 17.65 42.55 -13.22
N HIS A 1091 16.36 42.42 -13.53
CA HIS A 1091 15.39 43.51 -13.31
C HIS A 1091 15.18 43.80 -11.82
N HIS A 1092 15.37 42.81 -10.95
CA HIS A 1092 15.25 42.93 -9.49
C HIS A 1092 16.46 43.63 -8.85
N LEU A 1093 17.69 43.34 -9.30
CA LEU A 1093 18.90 44.00 -8.80
C LEU A 1093 19.02 45.47 -9.24
N LYS A 1094 18.50 45.81 -10.43
CA LYS A 1094 18.52 47.19 -10.94
C LYS A 1094 17.54 48.13 -10.23
N THR A 1095 16.51 47.61 -9.57
CA THR A 1095 15.53 48.40 -8.79
C THR A 1095 15.80 48.41 -7.29
N ALA A 1096 16.56 47.45 -6.75
CA ALA A 1096 16.94 47.45 -5.32
C ALA A 1096 18.09 48.43 -4.97
N ASN A 1097 18.83 48.93 -5.97
CA ASN A 1097 19.91 49.92 -5.81
C ASN A 1097 19.48 51.36 -6.14
N THR A 1098 18.18 51.62 -6.26
CA THR A 1098 17.56 52.95 -6.38
C THR A 1098 16.55 53.13 -5.27
#